data_AF-A0A5J5B8K7-F1
#
_entry.id   AF-A0A5J5B8K7-F1
#
_cell.length_a   1.000
_cell.length_b   1.000
_cell.length_c   1.000
_cell.angle_alpha   90.00
_cell.angle_beta   90.00
_cell.angle_gamma   90.00
#
_symmetry.space_group_name_H-M   'P 1'
#
loop_
_entity.id
_entity.type
_entity.pdbx_description
1 polymer ?
#
loop_
_entity_poly.entity_id
_entity_poly.type
_entity_poly.pdbx_seq_one_letter_code
_entity_poly.pdbx_strand_id
1 'polypeptide(L)'
;MLYIVGLGLGDEKDITLRGLEAVKRCEKVYIEAYTSLLSFGISSDGLSTLEKLYGKSVTLADREIVEEKADSILSEARGSDVAFLVVGDPFGATTHTDLVVRAKKLGVDVKIVHNASVLNAVGVCGLQLYRYGETVSIPFFTETWRPDSFYEKIQSNRTLGLHTLCLLDIRVKEPSFESLCRGRKQYEPPRFMTISNAIEQLLEVEQMRKESVYGEDTTCVGFARLGSEDQMVVAGFYDGTFRLALPFSHMGKRSKSGGWCGWVIVLAIAALVALAIVLTVKKKTGNSGEAAPVPGPPGAVTEKYADALKTALQFFDVQKSGKLVNNKIVWRGDSALKDGSEAKLDLSKGMYDAGDHIKFGFPLAFTATVLSWAILEYGDQMDAVNQLDSARDSLKWITDYLINAHPSENVLYIQVGDPEIDHKCWDRPETMTEKRPLTQVNTSSPGTEVAAETAAAMASASLVFKSINSTYSSLLLKHAQQLFTFADKYRGSYSESIPEVQKFYNSTGYGDELLWAASWLYHATRDHSYLDYVTGQNGKTFAKWGSPTWFSWDDKLAGTQVLLSRVSFFGAKDASNAENFHNYRKTANAVMCGLLPKSPTATASRTDNGLIWVSEWNSLQHPVASAFLAVLYSDYMLSSRTAKLSCNGNIYGPSDLRKFAISQADYVLGNNPLKMSYLVGYGDNFPQHVHHRGASIPVDAKTGCSDGFKWLNSSKPNPNVAVGGLVGGPFLNETYIDSRNNSMQAEPTTYNSAVIVGLLSGLVTTSSVVQSFT
;
A
#
# COMPACT_ATOMS: atom_id res chain seq x y z
N MET A 1 -15.71 -4.44 -31.69
CA MET A 1 -15.71 -4.75 -30.24
C MET A 1 -15.20 -6.18 -30.03
N LEU A 2 -14.43 -6.44 -28.98
CA LEU A 2 -13.96 -7.78 -28.62
C LEU A 2 -14.84 -8.39 -27.53
N TYR A 3 -15.43 -9.55 -27.79
CA TYR A 3 -16.13 -10.36 -26.81
C TYR A 3 -15.22 -11.48 -26.32
N ILE A 4 -14.97 -11.59 -25.03
CA ILE A 4 -14.28 -12.76 -24.46
C ILE A 4 -15.31 -13.62 -23.76
N VAL A 5 -15.50 -14.84 -24.24
CA VAL A 5 -16.63 -15.70 -23.88
C VAL A 5 -16.13 -17.00 -23.27
N GLY A 6 -16.47 -17.24 -22.01
CA GLY A 6 -16.24 -18.51 -21.34
C GLY A 6 -17.18 -19.61 -21.84
N LEU A 7 -16.62 -20.74 -22.24
CA LEU A 7 -17.36 -21.89 -22.75
C LEU A 7 -17.86 -22.83 -21.65
N GLY A 8 -17.31 -22.75 -20.43
CA GLY A 8 -17.58 -23.75 -19.39
C GLY A 8 -16.65 -24.96 -19.52
N LEU A 9 -16.99 -26.09 -18.89
CA LEU A 9 -16.03 -27.16 -18.60
C LEU A 9 -16.23 -28.44 -19.44
N GLY A 10 -17.46 -28.70 -19.88
CA GLY A 10 -17.88 -29.93 -20.53
C GLY A 10 -17.79 -29.85 -22.05
N ASP A 11 -18.94 -29.57 -22.69
CA ASP A 11 -19.13 -29.68 -24.14
C ASP A 11 -19.58 -28.33 -24.78
N GLU A 12 -19.97 -28.36 -26.06
CA GLU A 12 -20.39 -27.15 -26.79
C GLU A 12 -21.64 -26.47 -26.21
N LYS A 13 -22.39 -27.16 -25.35
CA LYS A 13 -23.64 -26.68 -24.74
C LYS A 13 -23.45 -25.99 -23.40
N ASP A 14 -22.26 -26.09 -22.81
CA ASP A 14 -21.92 -25.42 -21.55
C ASP A 14 -21.83 -23.90 -21.70
N ILE A 15 -21.74 -23.40 -22.94
CA ILE A 15 -21.78 -21.97 -23.22
C ILE A 15 -23.08 -21.36 -22.66
N THR A 16 -22.96 -20.25 -21.92
CA THR A 16 -24.15 -19.54 -21.45
C THR A 16 -24.96 -19.01 -22.64
N LEU A 17 -26.28 -18.82 -22.48
CA LEU A 17 -27.11 -18.20 -23.52
C LEU A 17 -26.56 -16.85 -23.97
N ARG A 18 -26.06 -16.05 -23.02
CA ARG A 18 -25.41 -14.76 -23.28
C ARG A 18 -24.14 -14.92 -24.12
N GLY A 19 -23.37 -15.98 -23.87
CA GLY A 19 -22.18 -16.32 -24.65
C GLY A 19 -22.55 -16.69 -26.08
N LEU A 20 -23.53 -17.58 -26.25
CA LEU A 20 -24.01 -18.01 -27.57
C LEU A 20 -24.54 -16.83 -28.40
N GLU A 21 -25.30 -15.93 -27.79
CA GLU A 21 -25.78 -14.69 -28.43
C GLU A 21 -24.63 -13.77 -28.86
N ALA A 22 -23.61 -13.61 -28.01
CA ALA A 22 -22.42 -12.83 -28.35
C ALA A 22 -21.67 -13.44 -29.54
N VAL A 23 -21.49 -14.76 -29.56
CA VAL A 23 -20.82 -15.48 -30.66
C VAL A 23 -21.58 -15.32 -31.97
N LYS A 24 -22.90 -15.50 -31.96
CA LYS A 24 -23.75 -15.38 -33.16
C LYS A 24 -23.73 -13.97 -33.75
N ARG A 25 -23.58 -12.94 -32.91
CA ARG A 25 -23.47 -11.54 -33.32
C ARG A 25 -22.12 -11.23 -33.96
N CYS A 26 -21.04 -11.87 -33.53
CA CYS A 26 -19.69 -11.57 -34.01
C CYS A 26 -19.50 -11.98 -35.47
N GLU A 27 -18.70 -11.20 -36.19
CA GLU A 27 -18.30 -11.49 -37.57
C GLU A 27 -17.25 -12.61 -37.60
N LYS A 28 -16.31 -12.58 -36.65
CA LYS A 28 -15.24 -13.56 -36.51
C LYS A 28 -15.24 -14.20 -35.13
N VAL A 29 -14.89 -15.47 -35.08
CA VAL A 29 -14.86 -16.27 -33.86
C VAL A 29 -13.52 -17.00 -33.79
N TYR A 30 -12.79 -16.76 -32.72
CA TYR A 30 -11.54 -17.41 -32.38
C TYR A 30 -11.75 -18.30 -31.16
N ILE A 31 -11.09 -19.45 -31.10
CA ILE A 31 -11.06 -20.32 -29.92
C ILE A 31 -9.62 -20.61 -29.53
N GLU A 32 -9.29 -20.38 -28.27
CA GLU A 32 -8.02 -20.87 -27.71
C GLU A 32 -8.15 -22.32 -27.27
N ALA A 33 -7.05 -23.04 -27.36
CA ALA A 33 -7.01 -24.49 -27.43
C ALA A 33 -5.84 -25.11 -26.68
N TYR A 34 -5.08 -24.29 -25.97
CA TYR A 34 -3.80 -24.70 -25.40
C TYR A 34 -3.74 -24.47 -23.89
N THR A 35 -4.64 -23.65 -23.32
CA THR A 35 -4.73 -23.49 -21.87
C THR A 35 -5.66 -24.52 -21.22
N SER A 36 -6.63 -25.06 -21.96
CA SER A 36 -7.47 -26.20 -21.59
C SER A 36 -8.14 -26.80 -22.83
N LEU A 37 -8.77 -27.97 -22.70
CA LEU A 37 -9.48 -28.66 -23.79
C LEU A 37 -10.92 -28.98 -23.39
N LEU A 38 -11.84 -28.86 -24.35
CA LEU A 38 -13.21 -29.38 -24.23
C LEU A 38 -13.21 -30.92 -24.29
N SER A 39 -14.28 -31.52 -23.77
CA SER A 39 -14.41 -32.98 -23.56
C SER A 39 -14.21 -33.84 -24.81
N PHE A 40 -14.47 -33.30 -26.01
CA PHE A 40 -14.31 -33.99 -27.29
C PHE A 40 -12.96 -33.75 -27.97
N GLY A 41 -12.05 -32.99 -27.34
CA GLY A 41 -10.78 -32.58 -27.95
C GLY A 41 -10.97 -31.67 -29.16
N ILE A 42 -9.87 -31.25 -29.77
CA ILE A 42 -9.89 -30.39 -30.98
C ILE A 42 -9.50 -31.24 -32.19
N SER A 43 -10.23 -32.35 -32.37
CA SER A 43 -10.26 -33.02 -33.66
C SER A 43 -11.01 -32.14 -34.66
N SER A 44 -10.83 -32.39 -35.97
CA SER A 44 -11.64 -31.74 -37.03
C SER A 44 -13.14 -31.83 -36.75
N ASP A 45 -13.56 -32.90 -36.07
CA ASP A 45 -14.96 -33.18 -35.74
C ASP A 45 -15.45 -32.30 -34.57
N GLY A 46 -14.58 -31.94 -33.63
CA GLY A 46 -14.91 -31.08 -32.48
C GLY A 46 -15.18 -29.62 -32.89
N LEU A 47 -14.34 -29.04 -33.75
CA LEU A 47 -14.57 -27.71 -34.32
C LEU A 47 -15.88 -27.67 -35.13
N SER A 48 -16.14 -28.71 -35.94
CA SER A 48 -17.36 -28.79 -36.74
C SER A 48 -18.64 -28.80 -35.89
N THR A 49 -18.56 -29.34 -34.67
CA THR A 49 -19.68 -29.38 -33.72
C THR A 49 -19.97 -28.00 -33.14
N LEU A 50 -18.93 -27.26 -32.74
CA LEU A 50 -19.03 -25.87 -32.31
C LEU A 50 -19.59 -24.98 -33.44
N GLU A 51 -19.04 -25.10 -34.65
CA GLU A 51 -19.48 -24.33 -35.82
C GLU A 51 -20.96 -24.59 -36.16
N LYS A 52 -21.41 -25.85 -36.04
CA LYS A 52 -22.82 -26.23 -36.25
C LYS A 52 -23.75 -25.60 -35.20
N LEU A 53 -23.36 -25.56 -33.93
CA LEU A 53 -24.17 -24.95 -32.87
C LEU A 53 -24.18 -23.42 -32.96
N TYR A 54 -23.03 -22.83 -33.24
CA TYR A 54 -22.84 -21.38 -33.27
C TYR A 54 -23.30 -20.76 -34.58
N GLY A 55 -23.36 -21.53 -35.67
CA GLY A 55 -23.70 -21.03 -37.01
C GLY A 55 -22.64 -20.08 -37.57
N LYS A 56 -21.39 -20.22 -37.10
CA LYS A 56 -20.23 -19.37 -37.43
C LYS A 56 -19.02 -20.25 -37.62
N SER A 57 -18.13 -19.89 -38.54
CA SER A 57 -16.84 -20.57 -38.63
C SER A 57 -15.97 -20.17 -37.45
N VAL A 58 -15.23 -21.14 -36.88
CA VAL A 58 -14.42 -20.98 -35.69
C VAL A 58 -12.96 -21.17 -36.06
N THR A 59 -12.14 -20.14 -35.83
CA THR A 59 -10.70 -20.17 -36.10
C THR A 59 -9.94 -20.58 -34.85
N LEU A 60 -9.08 -21.59 -34.97
CA LEU A 60 -8.21 -22.03 -33.88
C LEU A 60 -7.09 -21.00 -33.65
N ALA A 61 -7.03 -20.42 -32.44
CA ALA A 61 -5.95 -19.55 -31.99
C ALA A 61 -4.97 -20.36 -31.14
N ASP A 62 -3.82 -20.71 -31.72
CA ASP A 62 -2.76 -21.38 -30.99
C ASP A 62 -1.97 -20.41 -30.09
N ARG A 63 -1.04 -20.96 -29.30
CA ARG A 63 -0.23 -20.19 -28.35
C ARG A 63 0.52 -19.04 -29.01
N GLU A 64 1.05 -19.25 -30.23
CA GLU A 64 1.77 -18.21 -30.99
C GLU A 64 0.81 -17.07 -31.37
N ILE A 65 -0.40 -17.39 -31.80
CA ILE A 65 -1.43 -16.39 -32.13
C ILE A 65 -1.85 -15.58 -30.90
N VAL A 66 -2.03 -16.22 -29.75
CA VAL A 66 -2.56 -15.56 -28.53
C VAL A 66 -1.48 -14.81 -27.75
N GLU A 67 -0.27 -15.36 -27.64
CA GLU A 67 0.82 -14.74 -26.86
C GLU A 67 1.61 -13.75 -27.73
N GLU A 68 1.98 -14.12 -28.96
CA GLU A 68 2.91 -13.35 -29.79
C GLU A 68 2.24 -12.52 -30.88
N LYS A 69 1.08 -12.95 -31.42
CA LYS A 69 0.42 -12.31 -32.58
C LYS A 69 -1.00 -11.82 -32.29
N ALA A 70 -1.32 -11.53 -31.03
CA ALA A 70 -2.66 -11.09 -30.62
C ALA A 70 -3.11 -9.82 -31.33
N ASP A 71 -2.16 -8.98 -31.78
CA ASP A 71 -2.42 -7.76 -32.53
C ASP A 71 -3.25 -8.00 -33.80
N SER A 72 -3.17 -9.20 -34.39
CA SER A 72 -4.02 -9.58 -35.52
C SER A 72 -5.50 -9.64 -35.13
N ILE A 73 -5.84 -10.34 -34.03
CA ILE A 73 -7.20 -10.44 -33.48
C ILE A 73 -7.71 -9.06 -33.04
N LEU A 74 -6.85 -8.28 -32.38
CA LEU A 74 -7.21 -6.95 -31.88
C LEU A 74 -7.40 -5.92 -32.99
N SER A 75 -6.60 -5.99 -34.06
CA SER A 75 -6.77 -5.15 -35.25
C SER A 75 -8.12 -5.39 -35.92
N GLU A 76 -8.55 -6.65 -36.01
CA GLU A 76 -9.86 -6.99 -36.57
C GLU A 76 -11.02 -6.53 -35.68
N ALA A 77 -10.83 -6.58 -34.36
CA ALA A 77 -11.82 -6.12 -33.38
C ALA A 77 -12.03 -4.59 -33.36
N ARG A 78 -11.14 -3.82 -34.03
CA ARG A 78 -11.35 -2.39 -34.31
C ARG A 78 -12.39 -2.14 -35.40
N GLY A 79 -12.46 -3.03 -36.40
CA GLY A 79 -13.34 -2.88 -37.56
C GLY A 79 -14.65 -3.68 -37.47
N SER A 80 -14.70 -4.71 -36.62
CA SER A 80 -15.82 -5.65 -36.52
C SER A 80 -16.03 -6.16 -35.08
N ASP A 81 -17.17 -6.81 -34.84
CA ASP A 81 -17.41 -7.55 -33.58
C ASP A 81 -16.71 -8.92 -33.67
N VAL A 82 -15.78 -9.19 -32.75
CA VAL A 82 -14.95 -10.42 -32.72
C VAL A 82 -15.20 -11.16 -31.41
N ALA A 83 -15.44 -12.47 -31.47
CA ALA A 83 -15.54 -13.33 -30.30
C ALA A 83 -14.24 -14.12 -30.10
N PHE A 84 -13.73 -14.14 -28.87
CA PHE A 84 -12.61 -14.94 -28.42
C PHE A 84 -13.10 -15.91 -27.34
N LEU A 85 -13.14 -17.19 -27.69
CA LEU A 85 -13.69 -18.27 -26.86
C LEU A 85 -12.59 -18.87 -25.99
N VAL A 86 -12.90 -19.02 -24.71
CA VAL A 86 -12.01 -19.58 -23.68
C VAL A 86 -12.68 -20.76 -23.02
N VAL A 87 -11.96 -21.88 -22.86
CA VAL A 87 -12.47 -23.04 -22.12
C VAL A 87 -12.49 -22.70 -20.62
N GLY A 88 -13.62 -22.90 -19.96
CA GLY A 88 -13.87 -22.46 -18.59
C GLY A 88 -14.30 -20.99 -18.50
N ASP A 89 -13.80 -20.29 -17.48
CA ASP A 89 -14.01 -18.85 -17.30
C ASP A 89 -12.83 -18.05 -17.88
N PRO A 90 -13.07 -16.92 -18.58
CA PRO A 90 -12.00 -16.11 -19.16
C PRO A 90 -10.85 -15.76 -18.22
N PHE A 91 -11.12 -15.48 -16.94
CA PHE A 91 -10.10 -15.03 -16.00
C PHE A 91 -9.61 -16.12 -15.04
N GLY A 92 -9.91 -17.38 -15.33
CA GLY A 92 -9.27 -18.51 -14.66
C GLY A 92 -7.77 -18.63 -14.99
N ALA A 93 -7.34 -18.15 -16.16
CA ALA A 93 -5.95 -18.15 -16.61
C ALA A 93 -5.43 -16.72 -16.87
N THR A 94 -4.15 -16.48 -16.61
CA THR A 94 -3.53 -15.13 -16.70
C THR A 94 -3.38 -14.62 -18.13
N THR A 95 -3.32 -15.50 -19.13
CA THR A 95 -3.10 -15.15 -20.54
C THR A 95 -4.22 -14.28 -21.12
N HIS A 96 -5.48 -14.52 -20.73
CA HIS A 96 -6.61 -13.75 -21.26
C HIS A 96 -6.68 -12.34 -20.66
N THR A 97 -6.20 -12.15 -19.43
CA THR A 97 -6.10 -10.82 -18.80
C THR A 97 -5.17 -9.91 -19.60
N ASP A 98 -4.06 -10.44 -20.10
CA ASP A 98 -3.13 -9.69 -20.95
C ASP A 98 -3.77 -9.28 -22.29
N LEU A 99 -4.57 -10.16 -22.91
CA LEU A 99 -5.33 -9.83 -24.14
C LEU A 99 -6.30 -8.65 -23.91
N VAL A 100 -7.00 -8.62 -22.77
CA VAL A 100 -7.89 -7.49 -22.39
C VAL A 100 -7.10 -6.19 -22.22
N VAL A 101 -5.94 -6.25 -21.57
CA VAL A 101 -5.07 -5.08 -21.37
C VAL A 101 -4.59 -4.53 -22.71
N ARG A 102 -4.15 -5.41 -23.62
CA ARG A 102 -3.74 -5.02 -25.00
C ARG A 102 -4.90 -4.42 -25.79
N ALA A 103 -6.10 -5.01 -25.74
CA ALA A 103 -7.29 -4.48 -26.38
C ALA A 103 -7.63 -3.05 -25.91
N LYS A 104 -7.62 -2.82 -24.59
CA LYS A 104 -7.86 -1.49 -24.00
C LYS A 104 -6.82 -0.45 -24.43
N LYS A 105 -5.53 -0.82 -24.47
CA LYS A 105 -4.46 0.05 -24.97
C LYS A 105 -4.66 0.45 -26.43
N LEU A 106 -5.24 -0.44 -27.24
CA LEU A 106 -5.51 -0.22 -28.65
C LEU A 106 -6.86 0.47 -28.93
N GLY A 107 -7.60 0.87 -27.90
CA GLY A 107 -8.90 1.53 -28.01
C GLY A 107 -10.03 0.61 -28.47
N VAL A 108 -9.88 -0.71 -28.27
CA VAL A 108 -10.90 -1.70 -28.60
C VAL A 108 -11.78 -1.93 -27.36
N ASP A 109 -13.08 -1.70 -27.49
CA ASP A 109 -14.04 -2.04 -26.43
C ASP A 109 -14.08 -3.55 -26.21
N VAL A 110 -14.04 -3.96 -24.94
CA VAL A 110 -14.04 -5.37 -24.54
C VAL A 110 -15.27 -5.69 -23.68
N LYS A 111 -15.97 -6.78 -24.01
CA LYS A 111 -17.08 -7.31 -23.22
C LYS A 111 -16.80 -8.75 -22.80
N ILE A 112 -16.90 -9.01 -21.50
CA ILE A 112 -16.63 -10.34 -20.94
C ILE A 112 -17.94 -11.07 -20.67
N VAL A 113 -17.99 -12.36 -21.01
CA VAL A 113 -19.05 -13.28 -20.64
C VAL A 113 -18.43 -14.42 -19.82
N HIS A 114 -18.71 -14.41 -18.51
CA HIS A 114 -18.22 -15.40 -17.55
C HIS A 114 -18.91 -16.75 -17.67
N ASN A 115 -18.26 -17.81 -17.17
CA ASN A 115 -18.82 -19.17 -17.10
C ASN A 115 -18.23 -19.98 -15.91
N ALA A 116 -18.61 -21.25 -15.77
CA ALA A 116 -18.02 -22.17 -14.78
C ALA A 116 -16.53 -22.44 -15.07
N SER A 117 -15.74 -22.68 -14.03
CA SER A 117 -14.30 -22.97 -14.15
C SER A 117 -13.88 -24.02 -13.13
N VAL A 118 -12.71 -24.64 -13.34
CA VAL A 118 -12.19 -25.63 -12.38
C VAL A 118 -12.09 -25.06 -10.96
N LEU A 119 -11.81 -23.75 -10.83
CA LEU A 119 -11.67 -23.07 -9.55
C LEU A 119 -12.95 -23.08 -8.71
N ASN A 120 -14.13 -23.18 -9.34
CA ASN A 120 -15.41 -23.29 -8.63
C ASN A 120 -15.96 -24.73 -8.64
N ALA A 121 -15.78 -25.47 -9.72
CA ALA A 121 -16.33 -26.81 -9.87
C ALA A 121 -15.68 -27.85 -8.95
N VAL A 122 -14.46 -27.59 -8.45
CA VAL A 122 -13.75 -28.49 -7.50
C VAL A 122 -14.54 -28.75 -6.22
N GLY A 123 -15.53 -27.91 -5.91
CA GLY A 123 -16.48 -28.15 -4.81
C GLY A 123 -17.24 -29.47 -4.91
N VAL A 124 -17.24 -30.15 -6.06
CA VAL A 124 -17.83 -31.50 -6.24
C VAL A 124 -17.26 -32.54 -5.27
N CYS A 125 -16.03 -32.36 -4.76
CA CYS A 125 -15.46 -33.25 -3.75
C CYS A 125 -16.05 -33.09 -2.34
N GLY A 126 -16.96 -32.12 -2.13
CA GLY A 126 -17.56 -31.82 -0.84
C GLY A 126 -16.69 -30.96 0.08
N LEU A 127 -15.48 -30.57 -0.36
CA LEU A 127 -14.66 -29.61 0.36
C LEU A 127 -15.20 -28.19 0.16
N GLN A 128 -15.14 -27.39 1.22
CA GLN A 128 -15.64 -26.02 1.22
C GLN A 128 -14.71 -25.12 0.40
N LEU A 129 -15.25 -24.46 -0.64
CA LEU A 129 -14.46 -23.60 -1.52
C LEU A 129 -13.72 -22.47 -0.77
N TYR A 130 -14.31 -21.94 0.31
CA TYR A 130 -13.68 -20.92 1.16
C TYR A 130 -12.58 -21.46 2.10
N ARG A 131 -12.31 -22.77 2.07
CA ARG A 131 -11.20 -23.42 2.77
C ARG A 131 -10.05 -23.80 1.82
N TYR A 132 -10.08 -23.34 0.57
CA TYR A 132 -8.92 -23.45 -0.33
C TYR A 132 -7.99 -22.25 -0.15
N GLY A 133 -6.69 -22.51 -0.12
CA GLY A 133 -5.64 -21.50 -0.10
C GLY A 133 -5.16 -21.14 -1.50
N GLU A 134 -3.89 -20.77 -1.64
CA GLU A 134 -3.31 -20.40 -2.93
C GLU A 134 -3.30 -21.62 -3.87
N THR A 135 -3.85 -21.45 -5.09
CA THR A 135 -3.82 -22.49 -6.13
C THR A 135 -2.42 -22.56 -6.75
N VAL A 136 -1.92 -23.76 -6.98
CA VAL A 136 -0.58 -24.00 -7.54
C VAL A 136 -0.69 -24.74 -8.88
N SER A 137 0.30 -24.55 -9.74
CA SER A 137 0.46 -25.37 -10.96
C SER A 137 1.62 -26.33 -10.79
N ILE A 138 1.43 -27.59 -11.17
CA ILE A 138 2.44 -28.65 -11.12
C ILE A 138 2.96 -28.90 -12.54
N PRO A 139 4.11 -28.33 -12.93
CA PRO A 139 4.69 -28.47 -14.27
C PRO A 139 5.29 -29.86 -14.47
N PHE A 140 5.36 -30.34 -15.71
CA PHE A 140 6.14 -31.55 -16.02
C PHE A 140 7.63 -31.33 -15.77
N PHE A 141 8.26 -32.27 -15.07
CA PHE A 141 9.71 -32.33 -14.92
C PHE A 141 10.38 -32.81 -16.20
N THR A 142 11.56 -32.26 -16.47
CA THR A 142 12.47 -32.75 -17.50
C THR A 142 13.77 -33.21 -16.84
N GLU A 143 14.68 -33.81 -17.61
CA GLU A 143 16.00 -34.22 -17.10
C GLU A 143 16.79 -33.05 -16.49
N THR A 144 16.62 -31.85 -17.05
CA THR A 144 17.39 -30.65 -16.67
C THR A 144 16.57 -29.59 -15.92
N TRP A 145 15.26 -29.76 -15.79
CA TRP A 145 14.38 -28.77 -15.17
C TRP A 145 13.33 -29.43 -14.26
N ARG A 146 13.52 -29.24 -12.95
CA ARG A 146 12.69 -29.79 -11.87
C ARG A 146 12.30 -28.68 -10.90
N PRO A 147 11.38 -27.77 -11.28
CA PRO A 147 11.00 -26.63 -10.44
C PRO A 147 10.18 -27.09 -9.24
N ASP A 148 10.41 -26.49 -8.08
CA ASP A 148 9.76 -26.85 -6.81
C ASP A 148 9.06 -25.66 -6.14
N SER A 149 8.88 -24.55 -6.85
CA SER A 149 8.28 -23.31 -6.31
C SER A 149 6.83 -23.46 -5.83
N PHE A 150 6.14 -24.55 -6.19
CA PHE A 150 4.81 -24.89 -5.66
C PHE A 150 4.86 -25.43 -4.22
N TYR A 151 6.02 -25.93 -3.76
CA TYR A 151 6.17 -26.61 -2.47
C TYR A 151 5.86 -25.67 -1.29
N GLU A 152 6.46 -24.48 -1.29
CA GLU A 152 6.26 -23.46 -0.24
C GLU A 152 4.80 -23.00 -0.15
N LYS A 153 4.10 -22.94 -1.28
CA LYS A 153 2.67 -22.59 -1.33
C LYS A 153 1.80 -23.70 -0.75
N ILE A 154 2.10 -24.95 -1.06
CA ILE A 154 1.42 -26.11 -0.43
C ILE A 154 1.67 -26.12 1.08
N GLN A 155 2.91 -25.87 1.52
CA GLN A 155 3.28 -25.76 2.93
C GLN A 155 2.52 -24.64 3.65
N SER A 156 2.46 -23.45 3.03
CA SER A 156 1.74 -22.30 3.56
C SER A 156 0.25 -22.61 3.73
N ASN A 157 -0.41 -23.16 2.71
CA ASN A 157 -1.81 -23.55 2.78
C ASN A 157 -2.06 -24.59 3.89
N ARG A 158 -1.20 -25.61 3.99
CA ARG A 158 -1.33 -26.66 5.01
C ARG A 158 -1.15 -26.12 6.42
N THR A 159 -0.19 -25.23 6.63
CA THR A 159 0.06 -24.56 7.93
C THR A 159 -1.15 -23.73 8.37
N LEU A 160 -1.90 -23.18 7.41
CA LEU A 160 -3.14 -22.43 7.64
C LEU A 160 -4.40 -23.31 7.77
N GLY A 161 -4.25 -24.64 7.67
CA GLY A 161 -5.37 -25.59 7.68
C GLY A 161 -6.29 -25.47 6.46
N LEU A 162 -5.74 -25.01 5.33
CA LEU A 162 -6.42 -24.85 4.04
C LEU A 162 -6.08 -26.01 3.10
N HIS A 163 -6.98 -26.25 2.15
CA HIS A 163 -6.76 -27.15 1.01
C HIS A 163 -5.94 -26.44 -0.07
N THR A 164 -5.13 -27.20 -0.80
CA THR A 164 -4.43 -26.68 -1.98
C THR A 164 -5.06 -27.27 -3.23
N LEU A 165 -5.52 -26.41 -4.15
CA LEU A 165 -5.88 -26.84 -5.49
C LEU A 165 -4.60 -26.89 -6.34
N CYS A 166 -4.26 -28.07 -6.84
CA CYS A 166 -3.11 -28.29 -7.72
C CYS A 166 -3.60 -28.47 -9.16
N LEU A 167 -3.31 -27.50 -10.02
CA LEU A 167 -3.56 -27.57 -11.46
C LEU A 167 -2.42 -28.35 -12.12
N LEU A 168 -2.74 -29.40 -12.87
CA LEU A 168 -1.75 -30.28 -13.47
C LEU A 168 -1.40 -29.83 -14.90
N ASP A 169 -0.13 -29.92 -15.26
CA ASP A 169 0.38 -29.43 -16.55
C ASP A 169 -0.23 -30.16 -17.75
N ILE A 170 -0.37 -29.41 -18.84
CA ILE A 170 -0.86 -29.89 -20.12
C ILE A 170 0.09 -29.36 -21.21
N ARG A 171 0.66 -30.27 -21.99
CA ARG A 171 1.56 -29.93 -23.10
C ARG A 171 0.89 -30.23 -24.43
N VAL A 172 0.41 -29.20 -25.12
CA VAL A 172 -0.23 -29.29 -26.45
C VAL A 172 0.65 -28.58 -27.47
N LYS A 173 1.03 -29.26 -28.56
CA LYS A 173 1.90 -28.71 -29.63
C LYS A 173 3.21 -28.11 -29.10
N GLU A 174 3.96 -28.83 -28.27
CA GLU A 174 5.34 -28.44 -27.99
C GLU A 174 6.24 -28.81 -29.18
N PRO A 175 7.07 -27.89 -29.69
CA PRO A 175 8.07 -28.23 -30.70
C PRO A 175 9.16 -29.10 -30.07
N SER A 176 9.53 -30.20 -30.73
CA SER A 176 10.55 -31.08 -30.17
C SER A 176 11.91 -30.37 -30.12
N PHE A 177 12.70 -30.64 -29.08
CA PHE A 177 14.01 -30.02 -28.89
C PHE A 177 14.92 -30.23 -30.12
N GLU A 178 14.84 -31.41 -30.74
CA GLU A 178 15.57 -31.75 -31.97
C GLU A 178 15.09 -30.94 -33.19
N SER A 179 13.80 -30.58 -33.26
CA SER A 179 13.25 -29.76 -34.33
C SER A 179 13.63 -28.28 -34.17
N LEU A 180 13.59 -27.76 -32.95
CA LEU A 180 14.03 -26.41 -32.59
C LEU A 180 15.50 -26.17 -32.96
N CYS A 181 16.40 -27.10 -32.62
CA CYS A 181 17.82 -27.01 -32.95
C CYS A 181 18.11 -27.09 -34.47
N ARG A 182 17.19 -27.63 -35.27
CA ARG A 182 17.34 -27.79 -36.73
C ARG A 182 16.50 -26.79 -37.56
N GLY A 183 15.86 -25.82 -36.91
CA GLY A 183 15.03 -24.81 -37.58
C GLY A 183 13.80 -25.38 -38.29
N ARG A 184 13.35 -26.60 -37.93
CA ARG A 184 12.11 -27.22 -38.44
C ARG A 184 11.08 -27.25 -37.31
N LYS A 185 9.84 -26.85 -37.54
CA LYS A 185 8.78 -26.94 -36.51
C LYS A 185 8.10 -28.32 -36.61
N GLN A 186 8.52 -29.29 -35.79
CA GLN A 186 7.83 -30.57 -35.64
C GLN A 186 7.30 -30.66 -34.21
N TYR A 187 5.98 -30.80 -34.08
CA TYR A 187 5.30 -30.79 -32.80
C TYR A 187 5.16 -32.20 -32.24
N GLU A 188 5.35 -32.35 -30.93
CA GLU A 188 5.09 -33.60 -30.21
C GLU A 188 3.58 -33.83 -30.02
N PRO A 189 3.15 -35.10 -29.89
CA PRO A 189 1.78 -35.44 -29.51
C PRO A 189 1.39 -34.78 -28.16
N PRO A 190 0.12 -34.39 -27.95
CA PRO A 190 -0.31 -33.81 -26.68
C PRO A 190 -0.06 -34.74 -25.49
N ARG A 191 0.47 -34.21 -24.40
CA ARG A 191 0.71 -34.94 -23.14
C ARG A 191 -0.03 -34.25 -22.00
N PHE A 192 -0.78 -35.04 -21.23
CA PHE A 192 -1.53 -34.59 -20.06
C PHE A 192 -0.94 -35.24 -18.82
N MET A 193 -0.65 -34.45 -17.80
CA MET A 193 -0.12 -35.00 -16.56
C MET A 193 -1.18 -35.86 -15.87
N THR A 194 -0.83 -37.11 -15.60
CA THR A 194 -1.69 -38.00 -14.80
C THR A 194 -1.55 -37.64 -13.33
N ILE A 195 -2.58 -37.94 -12.53
CA ILE A 195 -2.54 -37.76 -11.07
C ILE A 195 -1.34 -38.53 -10.47
N SER A 196 -1.06 -39.73 -10.96
CA SER A 196 0.10 -40.54 -10.52
C SER A 196 1.42 -39.80 -10.74
N ASN A 197 1.62 -39.25 -11.94
CA ASN A 197 2.85 -38.53 -12.26
C ASN A 197 3.00 -37.25 -11.42
N ALA A 198 1.90 -36.52 -11.18
CA ALA A 198 1.93 -35.35 -10.29
C ALA A 198 2.34 -35.73 -8.87
N ILE A 199 1.84 -36.85 -8.35
CA ILE A 199 2.16 -37.35 -7.00
C ILE A 199 3.61 -37.78 -6.91
N GLU A 200 4.13 -38.51 -7.91
CA GLU A 200 5.54 -38.88 -8.00
C GLU A 200 6.44 -37.63 -7.93
N GLN A 201 6.13 -36.59 -8.71
CA GLN A 201 6.89 -35.34 -8.70
C GLN A 201 6.76 -34.60 -7.35
N LEU A 202 5.58 -34.57 -6.74
CA LEU A 202 5.39 -33.98 -5.42
C LEU A 202 6.26 -34.70 -4.38
N LEU A 203 6.20 -36.04 -4.33
CA LEU A 203 6.99 -36.86 -3.41
C LEU A 203 8.50 -36.73 -3.66
N GLU A 204 8.93 -36.62 -4.92
CA GLU A 204 10.33 -36.35 -5.27
C GLU A 204 10.81 -35.03 -4.67
N VAL A 205 10.01 -33.95 -4.79
CA VAL A 205 10.34 -32.65 -4.19
C VAL A 205 10.38 -32.73 -2.67
N GLU A 206 9.46 -33.46 -2.03
CA GLU A 206 9.51 -33.70 -0.58
C GLU A 206 10.80 -34.43 -0.19
N GLN A 207 11.23 -35.46 -0.93
CA GLN A 207 12.48 -36.17 -0.67
C GLN A 207 13.71 -35.26 -0.80
N MET A 208 13.67 -34.29 -1.73
CA MET A 208 14.71 -33.28 -1.90
C MET A 208 14.73 -32.25 -0.76
N ARG A 209 13.56 -31.73 -0.37
CA ARG A 209 13.41 -30.65 0.62
C ARG A 209 13.48 -31.14 2.07
N LYS A 210 12.90 -32.31 2.36
CA LYS A 210 12.85 -32.96 3.69
C LYS A 210 12.23 -32.10 4.78
N GLU A 211 11.22 -31.30 4.44
CA GLU A 211 10.56 -30.39 5.37
C GLU A 211 9.25 -30.97 5.96
N SER A 212 8.90 -32.21 5.58
CA SER A 212 7.73 -32.95 6.07
C SER A 212 6.41 -32.21 5.82
N VAL A 213 6.27 -31.61 4.64
CA VAL A 213 5.08 -30.83 4.28
C VAL A 213 3.94 -31.73 3.88
N TYR A 214 4.25 -32.77 3.11
CA TYR A 214 3.35 -33.86 2.78
C TYR A 214 4.17 -35.14 2.68
N GLY A 215 3.51 -36.28 2.57
CA GLY A 215 4.15 -37.58 2.53
C GLY A 215 3.22 -38.60 1.93
N GLU A 216 3.66 -39.85 1.84
CA GLU A 216 2.89 -40.97 1.29
C GLU A 216 1.51 -41.13 1.96
N ASP A 217 1.40 -40.77 3.24
CA ASP A 217 0.17 -40.80 4.05
C ASP A 217 -0.74 -39.57 3.89
N THR A 218 -0.37 -38.61 3.04
CA THR A 218 -1.19 -37.42 2.82
C THR A 218 -2.42 -37.73 1.99
N THR A 219 -3.60 -37.35 2.47
CA THR A 219 -4.84 -37.52 1.71
C THR A 219 -4.93 -36.49 0.58
N CYS A 220 -5.24 -36.96 -0.63
CA CYS A 220 -5.55 -36.13 -1.79
C CYS A 220 -6.88 -36.54 -2.44
N VAL A 221 -7.42 -35.61 -3.22
CA VAL A 221 -8.53 -35.86 -4.14
C VAL A 221 -8.06 -35.50 -5.55
N GLY A 222 -8.12 -36.49 -6.45
CA GLY A 222 -7.82 -36.33 -7.86
C GLY A 222 -9.09 -36.11 -8.66
N PHE A 223 -9.03 -35.20 -9.63
CA PHE A 223 -10.13 -34.85 -10.52
C PHE A 223 -9.70 -35.05 -11.97
N ALA A 224 -10.57 -35.63 -12.78
CA ALA A 224 -10.40 -35.66 -14.24
C ALA A 224 -11.73 -35.38 -14.92
N ARG A 225 -11.68 -34.61 -16.02
CA ARG A 225 -12.84 -34.23 -16.85
C ARG A 225 -13.99 -33.65 -16.02
N LEU A 226 -13.66 -32.70 -15.15
CA LEU A 226 -14.61 -32.12 -14.21
C LEU A 226 -15.76 -31.44 -14.96
N GLY A 227 -17.00 -31.80 -14.65
CA GLY A 227 -18.18 -31.26 -15.33
C GLY A 227 -18.66 -32.02 -16.57
N SER A 228 -17.95 -33.07 -17.01
CA SER A 228 -18.43 -33.99 -18.05
C SER A 228 -19.22 -35.17 -17.46
N GLU A 229 -20.00 -35.85 -18.31
CA GLU A 229 -20.73 -37.08 -17.95
C GLU A 229 -19.80 -38.21 -17.46
N ASP A 230 -18.57 -38.24 -17.97
CA ASP A 230 -17.54 -39.20 -17.59
C ASP A 230 -16.53 -38.61 -16.58
N GLN A 231 -16.92 -37.58 -15.81
CA GLN A 231 -16.07 -37.02 -14.76
C GLN A 231 -15.61 -38.09 -13.77
N MET A 232 -14.38 -37.97 -13.30
CA MET A 232 -13.82 -38.87 -12.29
C MET A 232 -13.33 -38.07 -11.09
N VAL A 233 -13.81 -38.47 -9.91
CA VAL A 233 -13.33 -37.98 -8.62
C VAL A 233 -12.84 -39.18 -7.82
N VAL A 234 -11.54 -39.20 -7.53
CA VAL A 234 -10.89 -40.27 -6.77
C VAL A 234 -10.26 -39.67 -5.52
N ALA A 235 -10.36 -40.36 -4.39
CA ALA A 235 -9.71 -39.94 -3.14
C ALA A 235 -8.76 -41.05 -2.69
N GLY A 236 -7.60 -40.65 -2.17
CA GLY A 236 -6.55 -41.60 -1.82
C GLY A 236 -5.41 -40.96 -1.06
N PHE A 237 -4.37 -41.77 -0.83
CA PHE A 237 -3.11 -41.33 -0.26
C PHE A 237 -2.07 -41.12 -1.38
N TYR A 238 -0.99 -40.40 -1.08
CA TYR A 238 0.09 -40.16 -2.05
C TYR A 238 0.88 -41.46 -2.38
N ASP A 239 0.71 -42.54 -1.59
CA ASP A 239 1.24 -43.87 -1.89
C ASP A 239 0.62 -44.56 -3.13
N GLY A 240 -0.36 -43.93 -3.79
CA GLY A 240 -1.03 -44.46 -4.97
C GLY A 240 -2.31 -45.26 -4.67
N THR A 241 -2.72 -45.37 -3.40
CA THR A 241 -3.94 -46.08 -3.01
C THR A 241 -5.19 -45.21 -3.21
N PHE A 242 -5.75 -45.23 -4.41
CA PHE A 242 -6.98 -44.51 -4.74
C PHE A 242 -8.25 -45.36 -4.65
N ARG A 243 -9.33 -44.78 -4.12
CA ARG A 243 -10.70 -45.33 -4.18
C ARG A 243 -11.62 -44.35 -4.89
N LEU A 244 -12.62 -44.87 -5.61
CA LEU A 244 -13.69 -44.05 -6.19
C LEU A 244 -14.47 -43.33 -5.06
N ALA A 245 -14.54 -42.00 -5.14
CA ALA A 245 -15.46 -41.24 -4.30
C ALA A 245 -16.88 -41.46 -4.86
N LEU A 246 -17.77 -42.07 -4.08
CA LEU A 246 -19.12 -42.42 -4.54
C LEU A 246 -19.87 -41.18 -5.07
N PRO A 247 -20.55 -41.26 -6.23
CA PRO A 247 -21.37 -40.16 -6.72
C PRO A 247 -22.57 -39.95 -5.78
N PHE A 248 -22.84 -38.69 -5.42
CA PHE A 248 -24.08 -38.29 -4.75
C PHE A 248 -25.26 -38.50 -5.71
N SER A 249 -25.83 -39.70 -5.75
CA SER A 249 -27.13 -39.93 -6.40
C SER A 249 -28.03 -40.85 -5.58
N HIS A 250 -29.29 -40.42 -5.47
CA HIS A 250 -30.47 -41.15 -5.03
C HIS A 250 -30.64 -41.46 -3.54
N MET A 251 -31.21 -40.50 -2.80
CA MET A 251 -32.14 -40.81 -1.71
C MET A 251 -33.59 -40.65 -2.18
N GLY A 252 -34.13 -41.73 -2.74
CA GLY A 252 -35.54 -41.91 -3.02
C GLY A 252 -36.23 -42.73 -1.92
N LYS A 253 -37.37 -42.17 -1.47
CA LYS A 253 -38.54 -42.81 -0.83
C LYS A 253 -38.48 -43.25 0.65
N ARG A 254 -39.47 -42.69 1.35
CA ARG A 254 -39.96 -42.95 2.71
C ARG A 254 -40.19 -44.43 3.04
N SER A 255 -40.01 -44.74 4.32
CA SER A 255 -40.86 -45.69 5.06
C SER A 255 -41.13 -45.13 6.47
N LYS A 256 -42.40 -45.17 6.90
CA LYS A 256 -42.87 -44.79 8.23
C LYS A 256 -42.86 -46.02 9.14
N SER A 257 -42.34 -45.90 10.36
CA SER A 257 -42.90 -46.61 11.52
C SER A 257 -42.58 -45.85 12.80
N GLY A 258 -43.62 -45.59 13.59
CA GLY A 258 -43.56 -44.80 14.81
C GLY A 258 -42.97 -45.54 16.01
N GLY A 259 -42.55 -44.76 17.00
CA GLY A 259 -42.18 -45.23 18.33
C GLY A 259 -41.98 -44.04 19.26
N TRP A 260 -42.88 -43.88 20.22
CA TRP A 260 -42.97 -42.77 21.19
C TRP A 260 -41.71 -42.57 22.06
N CYS A 261 -40.75 -43.52 22.04
CA CYS A 261 -39.47 -43.41 22.75
C CYS A 261 -38.44 -42.46 22.11
N GLY A 262 -38.62 -42.03 20.86
CA GLY A 262 -37.66 -41.14 20.17
C GLY A 262 -37.63 -39.72 20.73
N TRP A 263 -38.76 -39.21 21.24
CA TRP A 263 -38.87 -37.82 21.69
C TRP A 263 -38.11 -37.52 22.99
N VAL A 264 -37.96 -38.50 23.87
CA VAL A 264 -37.20 -38.32 25.12
C VAL A 264 -35.70 -38.24 24.86
N ILE A 265 -35.20 -39.02 23.91
CA ILE A 265 -33.79 -38.98 23.48
C ILE A 265 -33.49 -37.68 22.73
N VAL A 266 -34.41 -37.22 21.86
CA VAL A 266 -34.28 -35.95 21.15
C VAL A 266 -34.27 -34.76 22.11
N LEU A 267 -35.10 -34.76 23.16
CA LEU A 267 -35.12 -33.70 24.16
C LEU A 267 -33.87 -33.71 25.07
N ALA A 268 -33.35 -34.89 25.43
CA ALA A 268 -32.10 -34.99 26.18
C ALA A 268 -30.88 -34.54 25.36
N ILE A 269 -30.82 -34.89 24.08
CA ILE A 269 -29.79 -34.42 23.15
C ILE A 269 -29.93 -32.90 22.92
N ALA A 270 -31.14 -32.38 22.76
CA ALA A 270 -31.37 -30.95 22.62
C ALA A 270 -30.93 -30.15 23.86
N ALA A 271 -31.17 -30.68 25.06
CA ALA A 271 -30.72 -30.07 26.32
C ALA A 271 -29.18 -30.10 26.46
N LEU A 272 -28.53 -31.20 26.07
CA LEU A 272 -27.07 -31.32 26.05
C LEU A 272 -26.43 -30.40 25.00
N VAL A 273 -27.06 -30.26 23.83
CA VAL A 273 -26.64 -29.32 22.78
C VAL A 273 -26.83 -27.88 23.24
N ALA A 274 -27.95 -27.54 23.89
CA ALA A 274 -28.18 -26.21 24.46
C ALA A 274 -27.16 -25.88 25.56
N LEU A 275 -26.85 -26.83 26.44
CA LEU A 275 -25.84 -26.65 27.49
C LEU A 275 -24.43 -26.51 26.89
N ALA A 276 -24.09 -27.31 25.87
CA ALA A 276 -22.85 -27.17 25.13
C ALA A 276 -22.77 -25.81 24.44
N ILE A 277 -23.84 -25.32 23.82
CA ILE A 277 -23.90 -23.98 23.21
C ILE A 277 -23.70 -22.90 24.27
N VAL A 278 -24.36 -22.98 25.43
CA VAL A 278 -24.19 -22.00 26.53
C VAL A 278 -22.77 -22.01 27.09
N LEU A 279 -22.16 -23.18 27.26
CA LEU A 279 -20.77 -23.31 27.70
C LEU A 279 -19.78 -22.80 26.64
N THR A 280 -20.07 -23.02 25.36
CA THR A 280 -19.25 -22.53 24.26
C THR A 280 -19.36 -21.00 24.12
N VAL A 281 -20.56 -20.44 24.30
CA VAL A 281 -20.79 -18.99 24.30
C VAL A 281 -20.13 -18.31 25.50
N LYS A 282 -20.22 -18.90 26.71
CA LYS A 282 -19.50 -18.38 27.90
C LYS A 282 -17.97 -18.48 27.79
N LYS A 283 -17.44 -19.48 27.08
CA LYS A 283 -16.00 -19.61 26.79
C LYS A 283 -15.55 -18.63 25.69
N LYS A 284 -16.43 -18.27 24.75
CA LYS A 284 -16.17 -17.29 23.67
C LYS A 284 -16.19 -15.84 24.17
N THR A 285 -16.89 -15.53 25.26
CA THR A 285 -16.87 -14.20 25.91
C THR A 285 -15.61 -13.93 26.74
N GLY A 286 -14.72 -14.91 26.93
CA GLY A 286 -13.48 -14.77 27.72
C GLY A 286 -12.19 -14.66 26.91
N ASN A 287 -12.24 -14.75 25.57
CA ASN A 287 -11.05 -14.68 24.72
C ASN A 287 -11.43 -14.26 23.30
N SER A 288 -11.80 -12.99 23.10
CA SER A 288 -11.96 -12.40 21.78
C SER A 288 -10.61 -11.90 21.27
N GLY A 289 -9.80 -12.81 20.73
CA GLY A 289 -8.84 -12.44 19.69
C GLY A 289 -9.65 -12.21 18.42
N GLU A 290 -9.94 -10.95 18.09
CA GLU A 290 -10.48 -10.60 16.77
C GLU A 290 -9.58 -11.20 15.69
N ALA A 291 -10.16 -11.97 14.77
CA ALA A 291 -9.45 -12.41 13.59
C ALA A 291 -8.99 -11.16 12.83
N ALA A 292 -7.68 -11.06 12.58
CA ALA A 292 -7.09 -9.96 11.86
C ALA A 292 -7.78 -9.79 10.49
N PRO A 293 -8.08 -8.55 10.05
CA PRO A 293 -8.74 -8.32 8.78
C PRO A 293 -7.92 -8.89 7.62
N VAL A 294 -8.62 -9.54 6.69
CA VAL A 294 -8.07 -10.10 5.45
C VAL A 294 -7.89 -8.96 4.43
N PRO A 295 -6.84 -8.95 3.58
CA PRO A 295 -6.72 -7.98 2.49
C PRO A 295 -8.01 -7.89 1.65
N GLY A 296 -8.53 -6.68 1.48
CA GLY A 296 -9.85 -6.41 0.90
C GLY A 296 -10.13 -4.90 0.80
N PRO A 297 -11.29 -4.49 0.26
CA PRO A 297 -11.68 -3.07 0.20
C PRO A 297 -11.75 -2.46 1.60
N PRO A 298 -11.64 -1.12 1.72
CA PRO A 298 -11.75 -0.42 2.99
C PRO A 298 -12.91 -0.96 3.85
N GLY A 299 -12.60 -1.33 5.09
CA GLY A 299 -13.61 -1.67 6.09
C GLY A 299 -14.49 -0.48 6.48
N ALA A 300 -15.30 -0.66 7.53
CA ALA A 300 -16.16 0.41 8.02
C ALA A 300 -15.35 1.66 8.40
N VAL A 301 -15.84 2.83 7.99
CA VAL A 301 -15.24 4.12 8.32
C VAL A 301 -15.41 4.39 9.81
N THR A 302 -14.32 4.76 10.47
CA THR A 302 -14.31 5.27 11.84
C THR A 302 -14.47 6.78 11.79
N GLU A 303 -15.72 7.25 11.92
CA GLU A 303 -16.11 8.67 11.77
C GLU A 303 -15.21 9.64 12.54
N LYS A 304 -14.84 9.29 13.79
CA LYS A 304 -13.92 10.08 14.61
C LYS A 304 -12.61 10.44 13.88
N TYR A 305 -11.99 9.48 13.20
CA TYR A 305 -10.74 9.70 12.47
C TYR A 305 -10.97 10.34 11.10
N ALA A 306 -12.13 10.09 10.47
CA ALA A 306 -12.53 10.78 9.25
C ALA A 306 -12.70 12.29 9.46
N ASP A 307 -13.41 12.68 10.52
CA ASP A 307 -13.59 14.08 10.91
C ASP A 307 -12.26 14.73 11.28
N ALA A 308 -11.42 14.04 12.07
CA ALA A 308 -10.10 14.53 12.43
C ALA A 308 -9.21 14.72 11.20
N LEU A 309 -9.23 13.80 10.23
CA LEU A 309 -8.45 13.88 9.00
C LEU A 309 -8.88 15.09 8.15
N LYS A 310 -10.18 15.28 7.99
CA LYS A 310 -10.75 16.44 7.30
C LYS A 310 -10.36 17.76 7.97
N THR A 311 -10.30 17.79 9.31
CA THR A 311 -9.82 18.96 10.06
C THR A 311 -8.33 19.17 9.85
N ALA A 312 -7.50 18.14 10.02
CA ALA A 312 -6.04 18.22 9.90
C ALA A 312 -5.57 18.74 8.53
N LEU A 313 -6.19 18.28 7.44
CA LEU A 313 -5.84 18.71 6.08
C LEU A 313 -6.05 20.20 5.81
N GLN A 314 -6.94 20.87 6.54
CA GLN A 314 -7.21 22.30 6.35
C GLN A 314 -6.03 23.18 6.77
N PHE A 315 -5.13 22.69 7.62
CA PHE A 315 -3.96 23.47 8.02
C PHE A 315 -3.03 23.78 6.85
N PHE A 316 -2.95 22.88 5.86
CA PHE A 316 -2.19 23.15 4.66
C PHE A 316 -2.73 24.35 3.88
N ASP A 317 -4.06 24.50 3.80
CA ASP A 317 -4.69 25.69 3.21
C ASP A 317 -4.42 26.95 4.04
N VAL A 318 -4.37 26.83 5.37
CA VAL A 318 -3.99 27.92 6.30
C VAL A 318 -2.55 28.39 6.05
N GLN A 319 -1.64 27.48 5.72
CA GLN A 319 -0.22 27.79 5.55
C GLN A 319 0.17 28.24 4.14
N LYS A 320 -0.68 28.07 3.12
CA LYS A 320 -0.35 28.44 1.73
C LYS A 320 0.13 29.89 1.62
N SER A 321 1.25 30.09 0.94
CA SER A 321 1.77 31.40 0.54
C SER A 321 1.56 31.61 -0.97
N GLY A 322 1.61 32.87 -1.42
CA GLY A 322 1.46 33.22 -2.83
C GLY A 322 0.04 33.65 -3.16
N LYS A 323 -0.30 33.58 -4.45
CA LYS A 323 -1.65 33.88 -4.94
C LYS A 323 -2.57 32.68 -4.73
N LEU A 324 -3.53 32.78 -3.81
CA LEU A 324 -4.39 31.68 -3.42
C LEU A 324 -5.43 31.39 -4.52
N VAL A 325 -5.66 30.11 -4.82
CA VAL A 325 -6.65 29.64 -5.80
C VAL A 325 -7.63 28.72 -5.09
N ASN A 326 -8.94 28.91 -5.32
CA ASN A 326 -10.01 28.16 -4.65
C ASN A 326 -9.87 28.16 -3.11
N ASN A 327 -9.52 29.31 -2.54
CA ASN A 327 -9.22 29.44 -1.12
C ASN A 327 -10.41 29.05 -0.24
N LYS A 328 -10.23 28.04 0.61
CA LYS A 328 -11.22 27.57 1.59
C LYS A 328 -11.13 28.31 2.93
N ILE A 329 -9.99 28.94 3.22
CA ILE A 329 -9.74 29.65 4.47
C ILE A 329 -10.02 31.14 4.26
N VAL A 330 -11.27 31.54 4.51
CA VAL A 330 -11.79 32.89 4.19
C VAL A 330 -11.04 34.05 4.84
N TRP A 331 -10.34 33.79 5.93
CA TRP A 331 -9.54 34.80 6.63
C TRP A 331 -8.10 34.88 6.11
N ARG A 332 -7.67 34.05 5.16
CA ARG A 332 -6.38 34.15 4.45
C ARG A 332 -6.55 34.87 3.12
N GLY A 333 -5.52 35.59 2.69
CA GLY A 333 -5.47 36.25 1.38
C GLY A 333 -4.12 36.04 0.68
N ASP A 334 -3.99 36.67 -0.49
CA ASP A 334 -2.76 36.63 -1.29
C ASP A 334 -1.60 37.28 -0.53
N SER A 335 -0.45 36.60 -0.48
CA SER A 335 0.72 37.06 0.27
C SER A 335 2.03 36.73 -0.42
N ALA A 336 3.11 37.44 -0.05
CA ALA A 336 4.48 37.18 -0.51
C ALA A 336 4.65 37.01 -2.04
N LEU A 337 3.86 37.78 -2.81
CA LEU A 337 3.75 37.66 -4.27
C LEU A 337 5.04 37.99 -5.04
N LYS A 338 6.05 38.54 -4.37
CA LYS A 338 7.33 38.96 -4.96
C LYS A 338 8.49 38.05 -4.56
N ASP A 339 8.23 37.00 -3.77
CA ASP A 339 9.25 36.02 -3.38
C ASP A 339 9.92 35.43 -4.63
N GLY A 340 11.26 35.43 -4.66
CA GLY A 340 12.05 34.93 -5.80
C GLY A 340 12.46 35.99 -6.83
N SER A 341 11.86 37.19 -6.81
CA SER A 341 12.10 38.22 -7.83
C SER A 341 13.56 38.68 -7.95
N GLU A 342 14.32 38.70 -6.84
CA GLU A 342 15.75 39.04 -6.86
C GLU A 342 16.61 38.00 -7.61
N ALA A 343 16.15 36.76 -7.72
CA ALA A 343 16.77 35.68 -8.50
C ALA A 343 16.10 35.46 -9.87
N LYS A 344 15.11 36.28 -10.27
CA LYS A 344 14.27 36.06 -11.46
C LYS A 344 13.54 34.71 -11.46
N LEU A 345 13.13 34.25 -10.28
CA LEU A 345 12.34 33.03 -10.07
C LEU A 345 10.96 33.39 -9.51
N ASP A 346 9.99 32.50 -9.71
CA ASP A 346 8.72 32.57 -8.99
C ASP A 346 8.76 31.64 -7.78
N LEU A 347 9.08 32.20 -6.61
CA LEU A 347 9.06 31.50 -5.33
C LEU A 347 7.87 31.93 -4.47
N SER A 348 6.81 32.48 -5.09
CA SER A 348 5.62 33.00 -4.39
C SER A 348 4.79 31.90 -3.74
N LYS A 349 4.68 30.72 -4.37
CA LYS A 349 4.02 29.52 -3.80
C LYS A 349 4.78 28.94 -2.59
N GLY A 350 4.38 27.75 -2.16
CA GLY A 350 4.91 27.08 -0.98
C GLY A 350 4.02 27.33 0.23
N MET A 351 4.52 26.96 1.40
CA MET A 351 3.83 27.14 2.67
C MET A 351 4.74 27.87 3.64
N TYR A 352 4.13 28.70 4.49
CA TYR A 352 4.81 29.14 5.70
C TYR A 352 5.02 27.96 6.63
N ASP A 353 6.13 27.95 7.34
CA ASP A 353 6.57 26.79 8.08
C ASP A 353 5.69 26.47 9.30
N ALA A 354 5.43 27.51 10.12
CA ALA A 354 4.76 27.40 11.40
C ALA A 354 3.85 28.62 11.67
N GLY A 355 4.00 29.29 12.83
CA GLY A 355 3.29 30.52 13.14
C GLY A 355 3.86 31.79 12.48
N ASP A 356 4.96 31.64 11.74
CA ASP A 356 5.74 32.67 11.09
C ASP A 356 5.44 32.82 9.59
N HIS A 357 6.21 33.66 8.90
CA HIS A 357 6.08 33.80 7.45
C HIS A 357 7.34 33.36 6.70
N ILE A 358 8.20 32.55 7.31
CA ILE A 358 9.37 31.99 6.63
C ILE A 358 8.96 30.75 5.84
N LYS A 359 9.57 30.58 4.66
CA LYS A 359 9.51 29.34 3.89
C LYS A 359 10.79 28.55 4.11
N PHE A 360 10.84 27.73 5.16
CA PHE A 360 11.97 26.84 5.41
C PHE A 360 11.86 25.59 4.54
N GLY A 361 12.83 25.38 3.65
CA GLY A 361 12.80 24.33 2.64
C GLY A 361 12.96 22.92 3.22
N PHE A 362 13.76 22.75 4.27
CA PHE A 362 14.04 21.44 4.85
C PHE A 362 12.80 20.78 5.50
N PRO A 363 12.12 21.42 6.48
CA PRO A 363 10.86 20.88 7.03
C PRO A 363 9.72 20.84 5.99
N LEU A 364 9.69 21.76 5.02
CA LEU A 364 8.68 21.75 3.96
C LEU A 364 8.86 20.56 2.99
N ALA A 365 10.10 20.21 2.66
CA ALA A 365 10.40 19.01 1.87
C ALA A 365 9.97 17.75 2.63
N PHE A 366 10.29 17.64 3.92
CA PHE A 366 9.83 16.53 4.76
C PHE A 366 8.29 16.43 4.81
N THR A 367 7.61 17.57 4.93
CA THR A 367 6.14 17.64 4.85
C THR A 367 5.61 17.02 3.56
N ALA A 368 6.22 17.34 2.41
CA ALA A 368 5.83 16.78 1.11
C ALA A 368 6.13 15.27 1.01
N THR A 369 7.27 14.81 1.55
CA THR A 369 7.61 13.38 1.53
C THR A 369 6.63 12.56 2.37
N VAL A 370 6.30 13.01 3.60
CA VAL A 370 5.35 12.32 4.47
C VAL A 370 3.93 12.34 3.88
N LEU A 371 3.49 13.48 3.33
CA LEU A 371 2.18 13.57 2.69
C LEU A 371 2.10 12.65 1.45
N SER A 372 3.18 12.57 0.66
CA SER A 372 3.29 11.61 -0.44
C SER A 372 3.21 10.17 0.05
N TRP A 373 3.93 9.82 1.12
CA TRP A 373 3.90 8.48 1.70
C TRP A 373 2.50 8.11 2.18
N ALA A 374 1.81 9.03 2.88
CA ALA A 374 0.44 8.83 3.31
C ALA A 374 -0.53 8.62 2.14
N ILE A 375 -0.42 9.40 1.06
CA ILE A 375 -1.27 9.24 -0.13
C ILE A 375 -0.99 7.91 -0.85
N LEU A 376 0.27 7.48 -0.91
CA LEU A 376 0.65 6.22 -1.56
C LEU A 376 0.14 5.00 -0.80
N GLU A 377 0.14 5.05 0.53
CA GLU A 377 -0.28 3.93 1.38
C GLU A 377 -1.79 3.92 1.66
N TYR A 378 -2.40 5.10 1.80
CA TYR A 378 -3.76 5.28 2.30
C TYR A 378 -4.64 6.15 1.40
N GLY A 379 -4.28 6.33 0.12
CA GLY A 379 -5.05 7.15 -0.80
C GLY A 379 -6.49 6.66 -0.98
N ASP A 380 -6.72 5.35 -0.98
CA ASP A 380 -8.05 4.73 -0.99
C ASP A 380 -8.87 5.06 0.27
N GLN A 381 -8.20 5.11 1.44
CA GLN A 381 -8.83 5.47 2.71
C GLN A 381 -9.20 6.96 2.74
N MET A 382 -8.32 7.83 2.21
CA MET A 382 -8.62 9.24 2.03
C MET A 382 -9.78 9.46 1.05
N ASP A 383 -9.85 8.67 -0.03
CA ASP A 383 -10.91 8.74 -1.03
C ASP A 383 -12.28 8.37 -0.44
N ALA A 384 -12.32 7.32 0.39
CA ALA A 384 -13.53 6.87 1.08
C ALA A 384 -14.18 7.96 1.95
N VAL A 385 -13.43 8.99 2.35
CA VAL A 385 -13.91 10.14 3.13
C VAL A 385 -13.74 11.49 2.40
N ASN A 386 -13.59 11.45 1.07
CA ASN A 386 -13.50 12.61 0.18
C ASN A 386 -12.35 13.60 0.53
N GLN A 387 -11.23 13.09 1.02
CA GLN A 387 -10.07 13.89 1.42
C GLN A 387 -8.86 13.76 0.47
N LEU A 388 -8.88 12.77 -0.44
CA LEU A 388 -7.75 12.48 -1.32
C LEU A 388 -7.35 13.66 -2.22
N ASP A 389 -8.32 14.35 -2.82
CA ASP A 389 -8.04 15.49 -3.69
C ASP A 389 -7.46 16.68 -2.90
N SER A 390 -7.94 16.92 -1.68
CA SER A 390 -7.40 17.98 -0.81
C SER A 390 -5.95 17.69 -0.41
N ALA A 391 -5.62 16.42 -0.16
CA ALA A 391 -4.25 15.99 0.12
C ALA A 391 -3.34 16.15 -1.12
N ARG A 392 -3.80 15.74 -2.30
CA ARG A 392 -3.08 15.89 -3.57
C ARG A 392 -2.86 17.36 -3.95
N ASP A 393 -3.86 18.21 -3.78
CA ASP A 393 -3.77 19.65 -4.03
C ASP A 393 -2.74 20.31 -3.11
N SER A 394 -2.72 19.93 -1.84
CA SER A 394 -1.73 20.41 -0.86
C SER A 394 -0.32 19.95 -1.24
N LEU A 395 -0.14 18.67 -1.57
CA LEU A 395 1.13 18.13 -2.05
C LEU A 395 1.61 18.87 -3.30
N LYS A 396 0.74 19.06 -4.29
CA LYS A 396 1.07 19.76 -5.54
C LYS A 396 1.48 21.20 -5.28
N TRP A 397 0.84 21.88 -4.33
CA TRP A 397 1.20 23.25 -3.96
C TRP A 397 2.63 23.36 -3.46
N ILE A 398 3.06 22.39 -2.65
CA ILE A 398 4.42 22.30 -2.14
C ILE A 398 5.39 21.96 -3.28
N THR A 399 5.09 20.93 -4.09
CA THR A 399 6.02 20.49 -5.13
C THR A 399 6.16 21.48 -6.28
N ASP A 400 5.13 22.27 -6.60
CA ASP A 400 5.24 23.41 -7.54
C ASP A 400 6.29 24.43 -7.05
N TYR A 401 6.31 24.72 -5.75
CA TYR A 401 7.32 25.58 -5.16
C TYR A 401 8.72 24.95 -5.19
N LEU A 402 8.84 23.67 -4.82
CA LEU A 402 10.13 22.97 -4.79
C LEU A 402 10.75 22.87 -6.20
N ILE A 403 9.95 22.69 -7.25
CA ILE A 403 10.42 22.72 -8.65
C ILE A 403 11.05 24.08 -8.96
N ASN A 404 10.35 25.18 -8.64
CA ASN A 404 10.85 26.53 -8.90
C ASN A 404 12.07 26.88 -8.04
N ALA A 405 12.16 26.31 -6.84
CA ALA A 405 13.31 26.45 -5.95
C ALA A 405 14.57 25.71 -6.44
N HIS A 406 14.44 24.80 -7.42
CA HIS A 406 15.56 24.07 -8.02
C HIS A 406 15.75 24.47 -9.50
N PRO A 407 16.30 25.67 -9.78
CA PRO A 407 16.40 26.20 -11.15
C PRO A 407 17.50 25.55 -12.01
N SER A 408 18.48 24.89 -11.40
CA SER A 408 19.58 24.22 -12.09
C SER A 408 20.16 23.10 -11.24
N GLU A 409 20.81 22.12 -11.86
CA GLU A 409 21.13 20.81 -11.26
C GLU A 409 21.82 20.83 -9.89
N ASN A 410 22.64 21.85 -9.60
CA ASN A 410 23.40 21.97 -8.35
C ASN A 410 23.09 23.28 -7.60
N VAL A 411 21.87 23.80 -7.72
CA VAL A 411 21.41 25.00 -7.00
C VAL A 411 20.01 24.77 -6.47
N LEU A 412 19.84 24.83 -5.15
CA LEU A 412 18.54 24.73 -4.50
C LEU A 412 18.34 25.92 -3.56
N TYR A 413 17.25 26.66 -3.76
CA TYR A 413 16.78 27.68 -2.82
C TYR A 413 16.07 27.00 -1.65
N ILE A 414 16.62 27.17 -0.46
CA ILE A 414 16.20 26.46 0.75
C ILE A 414 15.47 27.37 1.73
N GLN A 415 15.46 28.69 1.50
CA GLN A 415 14.77 29.63 2.36
C GLN A 415 14.31 30.85 1.58
N VAL A 416 13.12 31.34 1.92
CA VAL A 416 12.66 32.69 1.55
C VAL A 416 12.22 33.44 2.79
N GLY A 417 12.85 34.59 3.02
CA GLY A 417 12.73 35.37 4.24
C GLY A 417 13.99 35.28 5.11
N ASP A 418 14.20 36.31 5.92
CA ASP A 418 15.19 36.33 7.00
C ASP A 418 14.45 36.07 8.31
N PRO A 419 14.68 34.93 8.99
CA PRO A 419 13.98 34.57 10.22
C PRO A 419 14.19 35.58 11.35
N GLU A 420 15.36 36.20 11.46
CA GLU A 420 15.66 37.17 12.51
C GLU A 420 14.91 38.48 12.30
N ILE A 421 14.59 38.84 11.05
CA ILE A 421 13.75 39.99 10.71
C ILE A 421 12.28 39.63 10.88
N ASP A 422 11.85 38.49 10.34
CA ASP A 422 10.46 38.01 10.39
C ASP A 422 9.98 37.76 11.83
N HIS A 423 10.85 37.22 12.69
CA HIS A 423 10.53 36.94 14.09
C HIS A 423 10.53 38.18 14.98
N LYS A 424 11.04 39.31 14.49
CA LYS A 424 10.88 40.64 15.12
C LYS A 424 9.59 41.35 14.67
N CYS A 425 8.76 40.68 13.87
CA CYS A 425 7.48 41.19 13.38
C CYS A 425 6.31 40.28 13.75
N TRP A 426 5.18 40.90 14.06
CA TRP A 426 3.92 40.20 14.30
C TRP A 426 2.79 40.80 13.46
N ASP A 427 2.89 40.68 12.14
CA ASP A 427 1.91 41.20 11.19
C ASP A 427 1.11 40.07 10.51
N ARG A 428 0.18 40.42 9.62
CA ARG A 428 -0.49 39.43 8.77
C ARG A 428 0.38 39.11 7.56
N PRO A 429 0.33 37.89 7.01
CA PRO A 429 1.15 37.54 5.85
C PRO A 429 0.83 38.42 4.64
N GLU A 430 -0.42 38.87 4.49
CA GLU A 430 -0.86 39.73 3.39
C GLU A 430 -0.30 41.16 3.47
N THR A 431 0.17 41.59 4.65
CA THR A 431 0.62 42.97 4.91
C THR A 431 2.12 43.09 5.17
N MET A 432 2.89 42.01 4.99
CA MET A 432 4.34 42.03 5.19
C MET A 432 5.01 43.11 4.34
N THR A 433 5.84 43.93 4.98
CA THR A 433 6.63 44.98 4.33
C THR A 433 8.12 44.69 4.28
N GLU A 434 8.59 43.79 5.14
CA GLU A 434 10.01 43.49 5.28
C GLU A 434 10.59 42.84 4.02
N LYS A 435 11.90 43.04 3.82
CA LYS A 435 12.61 42.34 2.74
C LYS A 435 12.61 40.84 3.04
N ARG A 436 12.31 40.03 2.02
CA ARG A 436 12.31 38.57 2.10
C ARG A 436 13.44 37.99 1.25
N PRO A 437 14.69 37.99 1.76
CA PRO A 437 15.86 37.52 1.00
C PRO A 437 15.81 36.02 0.73
N LEU A 438 16.60 35.58 -0.24
CA LEU A 438 16.73 34.20 -0.64
C LEU A 438 18.01 33.56 -0.09
N THR A 439 17.88 32.36 0.48
CA THR A 439 19.01 31.52 0.88
C THR A 439 19.04 30.28 -0.01
N GLN A 440 20.22 29.90 -0.49
CA GLN A 440 20.42 28.75 -1.36
C GLN A 440 21.61 27.91 -0.93
N VAL A 441 21.58 26.63 -1.30
CA VAL A 441 22.74 25.73 -1.27
C VAL A 441 23.19 25.46 -2.70
N ASN A 442 24.50 25.30 -2.89
CA ASN A 442 25.12 25.04 -4.18
C ASN A 442 26.46 24.30 -4.01
N THR A 443 27.24 24.15 -5.06
CA THR A 443 28.53 23.44 -5.00
C THR A 443 29.59 24.08 -4.09
N SER A 444 29.47 25.37 -3.78
CA SER A 444 30.39 26.11 -2.90
C SER A 444 29.90 26.19 -1.45
N SER A 445 28.59 26.14 -1.24
CA SER A 445 27.94 26.06 0.07
C SER A 445 26.95 24.89 0.04
N PRO A 446 27.43 23.64 0.22
CA PRO A 446 26.61 22.45 0.09
C PRO A 446 25.55 22.36 1.19
N GLY A 447 24.51 21.57 0.94
CA GLY A 447 23.49 21.25 1.92
C GLY A 447 22.87 19.91 1.61
N THR A 448 23.57 18.86 2.02
CA THR A 448 23.22 17.48 1.65
C THR A 448 21.86 17.08 2.19
N GLU A 449 21.53 17.44 3.43
CA GLU A 449 20.26 17.08 4.08
C GLU A 449 19.07 17.62 3.29
N VAL A 450 19.04 18.94 3.11
CA VAL A 450 17.92 19.65 2.48
C VAL A 450 17.80 19.30 1.00
N ALA A 451 18.91 19.09 0.29
CA ALA A 451 18.89 18.62 -1.09
C ALA A 451 18.38 17.18 -1.20
N ALA A 452 18.83 16.28 -0.34
CA ALA A 452 18.37 14.88 -0.32
C ALA A 452 16.91 14.77 0.13
N GLU A 453 16.45 15.50 1.15
CA GLU A 453 15.03 15.51 1.53
C GLU A 453 14.15 16.08 0.42
N THR A 454 14.61 17.12 -0.29
CA THR A 454 13.87 17.64 -1.45
C THR A 454 13.83 16.61 -2.60
N ALA A 455 14.90 15.83 -2.78
CA ALA A 455 14.90 14.70 -3.70
C ALA A 455 13.89 13.62 -3.29
N ALA A 456 13.83 13.26 -2.00
CA ALA A 456 12.86 12.32 -1.45
C ALA A 456 11.41 12.80 -1.68
N ALA A 457 11.15 14.08 -1.42
CA ALA A 457 9.85 14.71 -1.63
C ALA A 457 9.39 14.62 -3.09
N MET A 458 10.27 14.95 -4.03
CA MET A 458 9.95 14.90 -5.45
C MET A 458 9.87 13.46 -6.00
N ALA A 459 10.73 12.54 -5.54
CA ALA A 459 10.68 11.14 -5.93
C ALA A 459 9.38 10.48 -5.46
N SER A 460 9.01 10.65 -4.19
CA SER A 460 7.75 10.13 -3.64
C SER A 460 6.52 10.77 -4.28
N ALA A 461 6.51 12.10 -4.48
CA ALA A 461 5.41 12.77 -5.18
C ALA A 461 5.28 12.34 -6.64
N SER A 462 6.39 12.01 -7.32
CA SER A 462 6.35 11.50 -8.69
C SER A 462 5.52 10.21 -8.80
N LEU A 463 5.56 9.34 -7.78
CA LEU A 463 4.74 8.14 -7.71
C LEU A 463 3.25 8.48 -7.55
N VAL A 464 2.92 9.44 -6.66
CA VAL A 464 1.53 9.89 -6.44
C VAL A 464 0.90 10.40 -7.74
N PHE A 465 1.63 11.20 -8.51
CA PHE A 465 1.12 11.80 -9.75
C PHE A 465 1.30 10.92 -10.99
N LYS A 466 1.92 9.74 -10.89
CA LYS A 466 2.28 8.91 -12.05
C LYS A 466 1.10 8.56 -12.95
N SER A 467 -0.02 8.15 -12.36
CA SER A 467 -1.24 7.77 -13.08
C SER A 467 -2.16 8.95 -13.41
N ILE A 468 -1.98 10.09 -12.72
CA ILE A 468 -2.86 11.26 -12.80
C ILE A 468 -2.32 12.27 -13.83
N ASN A 469 -1.01 12.51 -13.80
CA ASN A 469 -0.31 13.44 -14.66
C ASN A 469 1.14 12.96 -14.88
N SER A 470 1.33 12.11 -15.88
CA SER A 470 2.62 11.49 -16.18
C SER A 470 3.71 12.51 -16.53
N THR A 471 3.37 13.61 -17.20
CA THR A 471 4.31 14.70 -17.52
C THR A 471 4.83 15.38 -16.26
N TYR A 472 3.94 15.71 -15.31
CA TYR A 472 4.34 16.30 -14.04
C TYR A 472 5.13 15.30 -13.18
N SER A 473 4.72 14.03 -13.16
CA SER A 473 5.46 12.94 -12.53
C SER A 473 6.90 12.82 -13.06
N SER A 474 7.09 12.81 -14.38
CA SER A 474 8.42 12.77 -14.99
C SER A 474 9.26 14.03 -14.68
N LEU A 475 8.63 15.20 -14.61
CA LEU A 475 9.29 16.43 -14.21
C LEU A 475 9.81 16.34 -12.76
N LEU A 476 8.96 15.93 -11.82
CA LEU A 476 9.35 15.72 -10.42
C LEU A 476 10.50 14.72 -10.30
N LEU A 477 10.39 13.58 -10.98
CA LEU A 477 11.43 12.55 -10.94
C LEU A 477 12.78 13.05 -11.47
N LYS A 478 12.77 13.86 -12.55
CA LYS A 478 13.99 14.48 -13.07
C LYS A 478 14.66 15.37 -12.02
N HIS A 479 13.91 16.28 -11.38
CA HIS A 479 14.46 17.14 -10.34
C HIS A 479 14.94 16.31 -9.14
N ALA A 480 14.24 15.23 -8.77
CA ALA A 480 14.65 14.34 -7.69
C ALA A 480 16.02 13.68 -7.95
N GLN A 481 16.22 13.12 -9.15
CA GLN A 481 17.49 12.49 -9.52
C GLN A 481 18.66 13.49 -9.55
N GLN A 482 18.41 14.70 -10.06
CA GLN A 482 19.39 15.78 -10.08
C GLN A 482 19.76 16.23 -8.65
N LEU A 483 18.77 16.46 -7.77
CA LEU A 483 19.01 16.87 -6.39
C LEU A 483 19.73 15.81 -5.56
N PHE A 484 19.39 14.53 -5.75
CA PHE A 484 20.12 13.45 -5.10
C PHE A 484 21.58 13.37 -5.57
N THR A 485 21.81 13.52 -6.88
CA THR A 485 23.17 13.57 -7.44
C THR A 485 23.95 14.76 -6.87
N PHE A 486 23.33 15.93 -6.76
CA PHE A 486 23.92 17.12 -6.14
C PHE A 486 24.26 16.87 -4.66
N ALA A 487 23.30 16.36 -3.88
CA ALA A 487 23.47 16.08 -2.46
C ALA A 487 24.61 15.09 -2.18
N ASP A 488 24.66 13.99 -2.93
CA ASP A 488 25.65 12.91 -2.74
C ASP A 488 27.05 13.29 -3.24
N LYS A 489 27.13 14.07 -4.34
CA LYS A 489 28.42 14.49 -4.92
C LYS A 489 29.08 15.60 -4.12
N TYR A 490 28.31 16.54 -3.57
CA TYR A 490 28.80 17.68 -2.80
C TYR A 490 28.35 17.55 -1.35
N ARG A 491 28.98 16.61 -0.63
CA ARG A 491 28.60 16.33 0.76
C ARG A 491 29.05 17.44 1.71
N GLY A 492 28.11 17.95 2.49
CA GLY A 492 28.35 18.93 3.54
C GLY A 492 27.03 19.35 4.17
N SER A 493 27.04 19.55 5.49
CA SER A 493 25.82 19.94 6.19
C SER A 493 25.42 21.35 5.81
N TYR A 494 24.14 21.57 5.53
CA TYR A 494 23.64 22.90 5.20
C TYR A 494 23.75 23.85 6.40
N SER A 495 23.63 23.32 7.62
CA SER A 495 23.72 24.10 8.85
C SER A 495 25.16 24.43 9.24
N GLU A 496 26.14 23.69 8.73
CA GLU A 496 27.56 24.09 8.79
C GLU A 496 27.91 25.11 7.70
N SER A 497 27.38 24.92 6.49
CA SER A 497 27.61 25.82 5.35
C SER A 497 26.95 27.18 5.53
N ILE A 498 25.84 27.23 6.27
CA ILE A 498 25.03 28.43 6.54
C ILE A 498 24.66 28.43 8.03
N PRO A 499 25.59 28.81 8.93
CA PRO A 499 25.41 28.72 10.38
C PRO A 499 24.18 29.44 10.94
N GLU A 500 23.65 30.43 10.23
CA GLU A 500 22.46 31.19 10.60
C GLU A 500 21.21 30.30 10.74
N VAL A 501 21.12 29.20 9.99
CA VAL A 501 19.97 28.28 10.02
C VAL A 501 19.92 27.45 11.30
N GLN A 502 21.05 27.30 12.02
CA GLN A 502 21.16 26.47 13.22
C GLN A 502 20.22 26.91 14.35
N LYS A 503 19.86 28.20 14.40
CA LYS A 503 18.94 28.74 15.41
C LYS A 503 17.50 28.28 15.23
N PHE A 504 17.15 27.78 14.04
CA PHE A 504 15.78 27.45 13.65
C PHE A 504 15.66 25.95 13.33
N TYR A 505 16.40 25.48 12.33
CA TYR A 505 16.35 24.10 11.84
C TYR A 505 17.76 23.50 11.77
N ASN A 506 18.44 23.33 12.91
CA ASN A 506 19.77 22.71 12.89
C ASN A 506 19.72 21.24 12.41
N SER A 507 20.66 20.86 11.53
CA SER A 507 20.86 19.46 11.15
C SER A 507 21.65 18.69 12.22
N THR A 508 21.27 17.43 12.47
CA THR A 508 22.10 16.49 13.26
C THR A 508 22.97 15.55 12.43
N GLY A 509 22.85 15.61 11.10
CA GLY A 509 23.60 14.81 10.13
C GLY A 509 22.88 14.75 8.77
N TYR A 510 23.55 14.20 7.76
CA TYR A 510 22.97 14.04 6.41
C TYR A 510 22.88 12.60 5.90
N GLY A 511 23.42 11.66 6.69
CA GLY A 511 23.57 10.27 6.26
C GLY A 511 22.21 9.61 6.07
N ASP A 512 21.26 9.94 6.92
CA ASP A 512 19.92 9.40 6.91
C ASP A 512 19.04 9.98 5.80
N GLU A 513 19.18 11.26 5.43
CA GLU A 513 18.51 11.83 4.26
C GLU A 513 19.03 11.22 2.96
N LEU A 514 20.32 10.93 2.86
CA LEU A 514 20.88 10.23 1.70
C LEU A 514 20.25 8.83 1.56
N LEU A 515 20.13 8.08 2.66
CA LEU A 515 19.47 6.78 2.64
C LEU A 515 17.98 6.88 2.34
N TRP A 516 17.31 7.89 2.90
CA TRP A 516 15.90 8.16 2.70
C TRP A 516 15.57 8.51 1.25
N ALA A 517 16.32 9.43 0.65
CA ALA A 517 16.18 9.85 -0.74
C ALA A 517 16.46 8.70 -1.71
N ALA A 518 17.54 7.94 -1.50
CA ALA A 518 17.85 6.76 -2.30
C ALA A 518 16.72 5.71 -2.20
N SER A 519 16.15 5.50 -1.01
CA SER A 519 15.02 4.57 -0.83
C SER A 519 13.79 4.98 -1.67
N TRP A 520 13.42 6.27 -1.64
CA TRP A 520 12.32 6.79 -2.46
C TRP A 520 12.63 6.75 -3.96
N LEU A 521 13.86 7.06 -4.36
CA LEU A 521 14.28 6.96 -5.76
C LEU A 521 14.26 5.52 -6.26
N TYR A 522 14.66 4.53 -5.46
CA TYR A 522 14.48 3.12 -5.80
C TYR A 522 12.99 2.78 -6.04
N HIS A 523 12.10 3.22 -5.15
CA HIS A 523 10.66 3.00 -5.34
C HIS A 523 10.11 3.69 -6.59
N ALA A 524 10.59 4.90 -6.92
CA ALA A 524 10.14 5.67 -8.06
C ALA A 524 10.67 5.15 -9.41
N THR A 525 11.92 4.68 -9.44
CA THR A 525 12.64 4.33 -10.69
C THR A 525 12.78 2.84 -10.94
N ARG A 526 12.79 2.02 -9.87
CA ARG A 526 13.26 0.62 -9.87
C ARG A 526 14.71 0.43 -10.31
N ASP A 527 15.50 1.51 -10.30
CA ASP A 527 16.94 1.44 -10.53
C ASP A 527 17.62 0.84 -9.29
N HIS A 528 18.29 -0.31 -9.51
CA HIS A 528 18.94 -1.06 -8.44
C HIS A 528 20.17 -0.35 -7.88
N SER A 529 20.73 0.64 -8.57
CA SER A 529 21.84 1.43 -8.03
C SER A 529 21.48 2.18 -6.74
N TYR A 530 20.23 2.65 -6.61
CA TYR A 530 19.73 3.24 -5.37
C TYR A 530 19.52 2.19 -4.28
N LEU A 531 19.16 0.97 -4.65
CA LEU A 531 19.04 -0.15 -3.73
C LEU A 531 20.40 -0.54 -3.17
N ASP A 532 21.40 -0.67 -4.05
CA ASP A 532 22.78 -0.95 -3.70
C ASP A 532 23.41 0.19 -2.88
N TYR A 533 22.96 1.43 -3.11
CA TYR A 533 23.36 2.56 -2.28
C TYR A 533 22.95 2.36 -0.82
N VAL A 534 21.69 1.96 -0.57
CA VAL A 534 21.17 1.80 0.80
C VAL A 534 21.58 0.47 1.45
N THR A 535 21.91 -0.56 0.69
CA THR A 535 22.38 -1.86 1.22
C THR A 535 23.91 -1.97 1.27
N GLY A 536 24.63 -1.14 0.52
CA GLY A 536 26.09 -1.14 0.42
C GLY A 536 26.79 -0.36 1.54
N GLN A 537 27.88 0.31 1.18
CA GLN A 537 28.73 1.00 2.15
C GLN A 537 28.02 2.17 2.86
N ASN A 538 27.19 2.95 2.14
CA ASN A 538 26.43 4.04 2.77
C ASN A 538 25.44 3.49 3.80
N GLY A 539 24.77 2.36 3.51
CA GLY A 539 23.94 1.66 4.49
C GLY A 539 24.71 1.28 5.76
N LYS A 540 25.87 0.63 5.61
CA LYS A 540 26.74 0.26 6.74
C LYS A 540 27.20 1.46 7.56
N THR A 541 27.44 2.60 6.91
CA THR A 541 27.94 3.82 7.57
C THR A 541 26.82 4.61 8.25
N PHE A 542 25.66 4.75 7.61
CA PHE A 542 24.64 5.72 8.04
C PHE A 542 23.38 5.09 8.65
N ALA A 543 23.05 3.83 8.35
CA ALA A 543 21.75 3.26 8.72
C ALA A 543 21.58 2.95 10.22
N LYS A 544 22.67 2.98 11.00
CA LYS A 544 22.73 2.69 12.45
C LYS A 544 21.92 1.44 12.83
N TRP A 545 22.10 0.35 12.08
CA TRP A 545 21.31 -0.87 12.26
C TRP A 545 21.34 -1.39 13.70
N GLY A 546 20.16 -1.75 14.21
CA GLY A 546 19.99 -2.23 15.59
C GLY A 546 19.82 -1.13 16.64
N SER A 547 19.95 0.15 16.27
CA SER A 547 19.78 1.30 17.17
C SER A 547 18.54 2.12 16.77
N PRO A 548 17.38 1.90 17.42
CA PRO A 548 16.17 2.68 17.15
C PRO A 548 16.38 4.19 17.37
N THR A 549 15.84 5.00 16.45
CA THR A 549 15.79 6.47 16.55
C THR A 549 14.34 6.97 16.50
N TRP A 550 14.16 8.29 16.54
CA TRP A 550 12.84 8.92 16.47
C TRP A 550 12.66 9.64 15.14
N PHE A 551 11.62 9.24 14.40
CA PHE A 551 11.33 9.84 13.10
C PHE A 551 10.88 11.30 13.23
N SER A 552 11.50 12.19 12.47
CA SER A 552 11.25 13.64 12.50
C SER A 552 11.68 14.32 11.20
N TRP A 553 11.46 15.64 11.11
CA TRP A 553 11.97 16.44 9.99
C TRP A 553 13.51 16.47 9.91
N ASP A 554 14.21 16.06 10.98
CA ASP A 554 15.67 16.00 11.08
C ASP A 554 16.18 14.56 10.96
N ASP A 555 15.73 13.61 11.79
CA ASP A 555 16.16 12.19 11.72
C ASP A 555 15.16 11.31 10.94
N LYS A 556 15.61 10.71 9.82
CA LYS A 556 14.80 9.89 8.90
C LYS A 556 15.04 8.40 9.07
N LEU A 557 15.89 7.98 10.01
CA LEU A 557 16.33 6.58 10.10
C LEU A 557 15.16 5.65 10.38
N ALA A 558 14.36 5.92 11.42
CA ALA A 558 13.17 5.12 11.75
C ALA A 558 12.20 5.00 10.57
N GLY A 559 11.96 6.10 9.84
CA GLY A 559 11.14 6.10 8.62
C GLY A 559 11.76 5.25 7.50
N THR A 560 13.06 5.42 7.25
CA THR A 560 13.84 4.66 6.25
C THR A 560 13.81 3.17 6.53
N GLN A 561 13.94 2.76 7.80
CA GLN A 561 13.93 1.35 8.18
C GLN A 561 12.54 0.73 7.99
N VAL A 562 11.48 1.46 8.33
CA VAL A 562 10.11 1.02 8.05
C VAL A 562 9.86 0.94 6.54
N LEU A 563 10.23 1.97 5.77
CA LEU A 563 10.08 1.99 4.32
C LEU A 563 10.84 0.83 3.65
N LEU A 564 12.11 0.60 3.99
CA LEU A 564 12.88 -0.51 3.40
C LEU A 564 12.44 -1.88 3.90
N SER A 565 11.87 -2.00 5.10
CA SER A 565 11.27 -3.26 5.55
C SER A 565 10.10 -3.70 4.66
N ARG A 566 9.43 -2.76 3.99
CA ARG A 566 8.38 -3.02 2.99
C ARG A 566 8.88 -3.92 1.86
N VAL A 567 10.12 -3.70 1.41
CA VAL A 567 10.76 -4.55 0.39
C VAL A 567 10.88 -5.99 0.90
N SER A 568 11.18 -6.19 2.19
CA SER A 568 11.19 -7.53 2.78
C SER A 568 9.80 -8.14 2.98
N PHE A 569 8.77 -7.30 3.19
CA PHE A 569 7.40 -7.77 3.35
C PHE A 569 6.73 -8.18 2.02
N PHE A 570 7.06 -7.50 0.92
CA PHE A 570 6.36 -7.67 -0.36
C PHE A 570 7.28 -8.06 -1.54
N GLY A 571 8.59 -7.90 -1.42
CA GLY A 571 9.58 -8.12 -2.48
C GLY A 571 10.13 -9.55 -2.48
N ALA A 572 9.33 -10.52 -2.91
CA ALA A 572 9.75 -11.93 -3.05
C ALA A 572 10.75 -12.17 -4.22
N LYS A 573 11.27 -11.14 -4.89
CA LYS A 573 12.07 -11.27 -6.13
C LYS A 573 13.51 -10.73 -6.08
N ASP A 574 13.89 -9.96 -5.06
CA ASP A 574 15.21 -9.31 -5.00
C ASP A 574 16.14 -10.03 -4.00
N ALA A 575 16.50 -11.27 -4.32
CA ALA A 575 17.21 -12.20 -3.43
C ALA A 575 18.72 -11.88 -3.22
N SER A 576 19.32 -10.97 -3.98
CA SER A 576 20.77 -10.72 -3.95
C SER A 576 21.27 -9.93 -2.74
N ASN A 577 20.39 -9.14 -2.08
CA ASN A 577 20.75 -8.24 -0.98
C ASN A 577 20.06 -8.60 0.37
N ALA A 578 19.61 -9.86 0.52
CA ALA A 578 18.73 -10.31 1.60
C ALA A 578 19.24 -10.01 3.03
N GLU A 579 20.56 -10.05 3.26
CA GLU A 579 21.13 -9.84 4.61
C GLU A 579 21.00 -8.38 5.10
N ASN A 580 21.19 -7.39 4.23
CA ASN A 580 21.08 -5.98 4.63
C ASN A 580 19.62 -5.53 4.74
N PHE A 581 18.71 -6.09 3.93
CA PHE A 581 17.27 -5.90 4.13
C PHE A 581 16.79 -6.50 5.45
N HIS A 582 17.33 -7.65 5.82
CA HIS A 582 17.08 -8.23 7.13
C HIS A 582 17.53 -7.27 8.25
N ASN A 583 18.63 -6.52 8.09
CA ASN A 583 19.04 -5.52 9.08
C ASN A 583 18.09 -4.32 9.17
N TYR A 584 17.57 -3.80 8.05
CA TYR A 584 16.52 -2.77 8.05
C TYR A 584 15.25 -3.28 8.72
N ARG A 585 14.78 -4.47 8.36
CA ARG A 585 13.60 -5.09 9.00
C ARG A 585 13.81 -5.35 10.49
N LYS A 586 14.99 -5.82 10.89
CA LYS A 586 15.36 -6.04 12.30
C LYS A 586 15.35 -4.72 13.08
N THR A 587 15.85 -3.65 12.48
CA THR A 587 15.85 -2.32 13.11
C THR A 587 14.43 -1.76 13.19
N ALA A 588 13.62 -1.91 12.15
CA ALA A 588 12.20 -1.55 12.18
C ALA A 588 11.42 -2.34 13.26
N ASN A 589 11.69 -3.65 13.40
CA ASN A 589 11.16 -4.45 14.51
C ASN A 589 11.57 -3.88 15.87
N ALA A 590 12.83 -3.48 16.05
CA ALA A 590 13.32 -2.89 17.29
C ALA A 590 12.63 -1.55 17.60
N VAL A 591 12.40 -0.70 16.58
CA VAL A 591 11.57 0.51 16.71
C VAL A 591 10.18 0.13 17.21
N MET A 592 9.47 -0.77 16.52
CA MET A 592 8.12 -1.21 16.92
C MET A 592 8.07 -1.79 18.34
N CYS A 593 9.07 -2.60 18.70
CA CYS A 593 9.20 -3.15 20.04
C CYS A 593 9.43 -2.07 21.11
N GLY A 594 10.12 -0.97 20.80
CA GLY A 594 10.26 0.17 21.69
C GLY A 594 8.96 0.94 21.93
N LEU A 595 8.07 0.95 20.94
CA LEU A 595 6.79 1.66 20.97
C LEU A 595 5.71 0.93 21.75
N LEU A 596 5.80 -0.39 21.92
CA LEU A 596 4.80 -1.17 22.64
C LEU A 596 5.01 -1.09 24.16
N PRO A 597 4.08 -0.55 24.97
CA PRO A 597 4.31 -0.27 26.39
C PRO A 597 4.52 -1.53 27.25
N LYS A 598 4.03 -2.69 26.80
CA LYS A 598 4.21 -3.98 27.48
C LYS A 598 5.42 -4.77 26.96
N SER A 599 6.18 -4.21 26.02
CA SER A 599 7.38 -4.84 25.47
C SER A 599 8.51 -4.86 26.50
N PRO A 600 9.33 -5.93 26.56
CA PRO A 600 10.54 -5.93 27.38
C PRO A 600 11.55 -4.86 26.98
N THR A 601 11.46 -4.33 25.76
CA THR A 601 12.32 -3.25 25.24
C THR A 601 11.55 -1.94 25.10
N ALA A 602 10.40 -1.79 25.77
CA ALA A 602 9.63 -0.56 25.73
C ALA A 602 10.49 0.64 26.14
N THR A 603 10.37 1.74 25.40
CA THR A 603 11.04 2.99 25.75
C THR A 603 10.50 3.56 27.06
N ALA A 604 11.40 4.13 27.87
CA ALA A 604 11.08 4.89 29.07
C ALA A 604 10.65 6.34 28.77
N SER A 605 10.82 6.80 27.52
CA SER A 605 10.44 8.15 27.06
C SER A 605 8.92 8.29 26.95
N ARG A 606 8.23 8.36 28.09
CA ARG A 606 6.77 8.45 28.19
C ARG A 606 6.30 9.34 29.32
N THR A 607 5.12 9.94 29.15
CA THR A 607 4.36 10.55 30.24
C THR A 607 3.66 9.49 31.10
N ASP A 608 3.12 9.91 32.24
CA ASP A 608 2.37 9.03 33.15
C ASP A 608 1.16 8.36 32.48
N ASN A 609 0.45 9.06 31.58
CA ASN A 609 -0.66 8.49 30.80
C ASN A 609 -0.21 7.86 29.46
N GLY A 610 1.09 7.67 29.26
CA GLY A 610 1.64 6.79 28.22
C GLY A 610 1.87 7.43 26.85
N LEU A 611 1.78 8.75 26.73
CA LEU A 611 2.22 9.49 25.53
C LEU A 611 3.72 9.34 25.38
N ILE A 612 4.21 9.01 24.18
CA ILE A 612 5.66 9.07 23.89
C ILE A 612 6.13 10.53 24.04
N TRP A 613 7.17 10.76 24.84
CA TRP A 613 7.68 12.10 25.12
C TRP A 613 9.21 12.12 25.01
N VAL A 614 9.71 12.83 23.99
CA VAL A 614 11.13 12.80 23.59
C VAL A 614 11.81 14.16 23.74
N SER A 615 11.09 15.23 23.39
CA SER A 615 11.58 16.61 23.42
C SER A 615 10.54 17.49 24.09
N GLU A 616 11.02 18.51 24.80
CA GLU A 616 10.17 19.53 25.42
C GLU A 616 9.60 20.49 24.37
N TRP A 617 10.44 20.91 23.40
CA TRP A 617 9.98 21.68 22.26
C TRP A 617 9.27 20.76 21.28
N ASN A 618 8.04 21.13 20.89
CA ASN A 618 7.23 20.37 19.95
C ASN A 618 7.09 18.88 20.34
N SER A 619 6.60 18.64 21.55
CA SER A 619 6.54 17.30 22.15
C SER A 619 5.68 16.30 21.37
N LEU A 620 4.69 16.75 20.59
CA LEU A 620 3.79 15.90 19.81
C LEU A 620 4.37 15.40 18.48
N GLN A 621 5.49 15.92 18.01
CA GLN A 621 6.15 15.44 16.79
C GLN A 621 6.41 13.92 16.83
N HIS A 622 7.16 13.49 17.85
CA HIS A 622 7.63 12.12 17.99
C HIS A 622 6.54 11.08 18.31
N PRO A 623 5.57 11.32 19.23
CA PRO A 623 4.47 10.37 19.46
C PRO A 623 3.62 10.17 18.20
N VAL A 624 3.30 11.23 17.47
CA VAL A 624 2.47 11.14 16.26
C VAL A 624 3.24 10.46 15.14
N ALA A 625 4.53 10.76 14.96
CA ALA A 625 5.41 10.07 14.00
C ALA A 625 5.56 8.59 14.31
N SER A 626 5.77 8.26 15.59
CA SER A 626 5.86 6.87 16.05
C SER A 626 4.56 6.11 15.80
N ALA A 627 3.42 6.74 16.08
CA ALA A 627 2.10 6.14 15.84
C ALA A 627 1.83 5.92 14.34
N PHE A 628 2.20 6.88 13.48
CA PHE A 628 2.11 6.73 12.02
C PHE A 628 2.92 5.53 11.54
N LEU A 629 4.18 5.42 11.96
CA LEU A 629 5.04 4.28 11.62
C LEU A 629 4.50 2.95 12.18
N ALA A 630 3.91 2.95 13.38
CA ALA A 630 3.31 1.74 13.96
C ALA A 630 2.07 1.27 13.21
N VAL A 631 1.21 2.19 12.74
CA VAL A 631 0.06 1.86 11.89
C VAL A 631 0.50 1.32 10.54
N LEU A 632 1.49 1.97 9.88
CA LEU A 632 2.08 1.45 8.64
C LEU A 632 2.65 0.05 8.81
N TYR A 633 3.46 -0.16 9.85
CA TYR A 633 4.09 -1.45 10.10
C TYR A 633 3.06 -2.53 10.43
N SER A 634 2.01 -2.18 11.19
CA SER A 634 0.86 -3.05 11.43
C SER A 634 0.22 -3.50 10.12
N ASP A 635 -0.06 -2.56 9.22
CA ASP A 635 -0.72 -2.85 7.97
C ASP A 635 0.19 -3.60 6.99
N TYR A 636 1.52 -3.40 7.05
CA TYR A 636 2.50 -4.25 6.36
C TYR A 636 2.45 -5.68 6.86
N MET A 637 2.42 -5.87 8.18
CA MET A 637 2.30 -7.20 8.78
C MET A 637 0.98 -7.88 8.38
N LEU A 638 -0.13 -7.15 8.39
CA LEU A 638 -1.43 -7.66 7.94
C LEU A 638 -1.41 -8.08 6.46
N SER A 639 -0.96 -7.18 5.59
CA SER A 639 -0.98 -7.37 4.14
C SER A 639 -0.02 -8.48 3.68
N SER A 640 1.11 -8.65 4.37
CA SER A 640 2.07 -9.74 4.16
C SER A 640 1.74 -11.03 4.91
N ARG A 641 0.66 -11.04 5.71
CA ARG A 641 0.28 -12.16 6.60
C ARG A 641 1.36 -12.53 7.64
N THR A 642 2.20 -11.57 8.01
CA THR A 642 3.16 -11.72 9.12
C THR A 642 2.42 -11.62 10.45
N ALA A 643 2.09 -12.76 11.05
CA ALA A 643 1.25 -12.80 12.25
C ALA A 643 1.92 -12.31 13.55
N LYS A 644 3.26 -12.25 13.60
CA LYS A 644 4.02 -12.10 14.85
C LYS A 644 5.20 -11.15 14.70
N LEU A 645 5.34 -10.27 15.69
CA LEU A 645 6.52 -9.47 16.00
C LEU A 645 7.12 -10.00 17.31
N SER A 646 8.40 -10.40 17.31
CA SER A 646 9.10 -10.87 18.51
C SER A 646 9.93 -9.75 19.13
N CYS A 647 9.66 -9.42 20.39
CA CYS A 647 10.38 -8.43 21.17
C CYS A 647 11.00 -9.11 22.40
N ASN A 648 12.28 -9.46 22.33
CA ASN A 648 13.00 -10.19 23.40
C ASN A 648 12.24 -11.42 23.94
N GLY A 649 11.65 -12.22 23.04
CA GLY A 649 10.92 -13.44 23.38
C GLY A 649 9.41 -13.26 23.60
N ASN A 650 8.94 -12.03 23.84
CA ASN A 650 7.51 -11.72 23.88
C ASN A 650 6.97 -11.55 22.45
N ILE A 651 5.76 -12.06 22.22
CA ILE A 651 5.12 -12.04 20.90
C ILE A 651 4.00 -11.00 20.89
N TYR A 652 4.02 -10.12 19.89
CA TYR A 652 3.00 -9.11 19.62
C TYR A 652 2.44 -9.30 18.21
N GLY A 653 1.19 -8.91 18.01
CA GLY A 653 0.53 -8.95 16.71
C GLY A 653 0.37 -7.56 16.07
N PRO A 654 -0.10 -7.50 14.81
CA PRO A 654 -0.42 -6.23 14.16
C PRO A 654 -1.41 -5.38 14.97
N SER A 655 -2.39 -6.03 15.62
CA SER A 655 -3.39 -5.35 16.44
C SER A 655 -2.80 -4.65 17.67
N ASP A 656 -1.67 -5.10 18.20
CA ASP A 656 -0.99 -4.43 19.32
C ASP A 656 -0.35 -3.11 18.87
N LEU A 657 0.28 -3.10 17.69
CA LEU A 657 0.82 -1.89 17.08
C LEU A 657 -0.28 -0.88 16.73
N ARG A 658 -1.40 -1.37 16.16
CA ARG A 658 -2.54 -0.53 15.84
C ARG A 658 -3.19 0.06 17.09
N LYS A 659 -3.30 -0.70 18.19
CA LYS A 659 -3.76 -0.20 19.49
C LYS A 659 -2.83 0.88 20.06
N PHE A 660 -1.52 0.73 19.91
CA PHE A 660 -0.58 1.79 20.28
C PHE A 660 -0.79 3.05 19.43
N ALA A 661 -0.92 2.93 18.12
CA ALA A 661 -1.17 4.07 17.25
C ALA A 661 -2.48 4.79 17.60
N ILE A 662 -3.55 4.02 17.85
CA ILE A 662 -4.84 4.52 18.34
C ILE A 662 -4.67 5.26 19.67
N SER A 663 -3.85 4.77 20.61
CA SER A 663 -3.68 5.44 21.90
C SER A 663 -3.02 6.81 21.77
N GLN A 664 -2.02 6.95 20.89
CA GLN A 664 -1.38 8.25 20.64
C GLN A 664 -2.32 9.20 19.87
N ALA A 665 -3.03 8.70 18.84
CA ALA A 665 -4.03 9.49 18.11
C ALA A 665 -5.14 9.97 19.05
N ASP A 666 -5.68 9.09 19.88
CA ASP A 666 -6.73 9.42 20.84
C ASP A 666 -6.25 10.41 21.89
N TYR A 667 -5.00 10.31 22.35
CA TYR A 667 -4.41 11.30 23.24
C TYR A 667 -4.42 12.69 22.59
N VAL A 668 -3.97 12.81 21.33
CA VAL A 668 -4.01 14.06 20.55
C VAL A 668 -5.44 14.57 20.38
N LEU A 669 -6.40 13.68 20.19
CA LEU A 669 -7.81 14.02 19.96
C LEU A 669 -8.63 14.22 21.25
N GLY A 670 -7.99 14.27 22.43
CA GLY A 670 -8.62 14.65 23.69
C GLY A 670 -8.72 13.57 24.75
N ASN A 671 -8.25 12.33 24.50
CA ASN A 671 -8.12 11.31 25.54
C ASN A 671 -6.82 11.49 26.34
N ASN A 672 -6.70 12.66 26.95
CA ASN A 672 -5.59 13.07 27.81
C ASN A 672 -6.14 13.65 29.12
N PRO A 673 -5.29 13.95 30.12
CA PRO A 673 -5.73 14.48 31.41
C PRO A 673 -6.53 15.78 31.33
N LEU A 674 -6.29 16.60 30.30
CA LEU A 674 -6.96 17.90 30.11
C LEU A 674 -8.28 17.80 29.34
N LYS A 675 -8.64 16.63 28.81
CA LYS A 675 -9.82 16.44 27.94
C LYS A 675 -9.89 17.48 26.82
N MET A 676 -8.74 17.80 26.24
CA MET A 676 -8.56 18.85 25.25
C MET A 676 -7.90 18.25 24.01
N SER A 677 -8.45 18.49 22.82
CA SER A 677 -7.75 18.12 21.59
C SER A 677 -6.58 19.06 21.34
N TYR A 678 -5.43 18.53 20.97
CA TYR A 678 -4.28 19.29 20.48
C TYR A 678 -4.33 19.53 18.96
N LEU A 679 -5.38 19.05 18.27
CA LEU A 679 -5.66 19.37 16.88
C LEU A 679 -6.63 20.56 16.84
N VAL A 680 -6.13 21.73 16.43
CA VAL A 680 -6.90 22.98 16.49
C VAL A 680 -8.18 22.88 15.64
N GLY A 681 -9.33 23.21 16.23
CA GLY A 681 -10.63 23.15 15.56
C GLY A 681 -11.29 21.77 15.55
N TYR A 682 -10.71 20.76 16.20
CA TYR A 682 -11.32 19.44 16.37
C TYR A 682 -11.93 19.25 17.77
N GLY A 683 -13.17 18.79 17.82
CA GLY A 683 -13.93 18.62 19.06
C GLY A 683 -14.36 19.94 19.70
N ASP A 684 -14.94 19.87 20.90
CA ASP A 684 -15.50 21.05 21.60
C ASP A 684 -14.48 21.81 22.45
N ASN A 685 -13.33 21.20 22.74
CA ASN A 685 -12.28 21.77 23.59
C ASN A 685 -10.91 21.61 22.92
N PHE A 686 -10.35 22.71 22.43
CA PHE A 686 -9.06 22.77 21.73
C PHE A 686 -8.37 24.13 22.00
N PRO A 687 -7.04 24.24 21.79
CA PRO A 687 -6.27 25.48 21.98
C PRO A 687 -6.88 26.69 21.26
N GLN A 688 -7.08 27.77 22.00
CA GLN A 688 -7.65 29.02 21.51
C GLN A 688 -6.58 30.11 21.31
N HIS A 689 -5.40 29.94 21.91
CA HIS A 689 -4.31 30.92 21.88
C HIS A 689 -3.09 30.38 21.13
N VAL A 690 -3.32 29.92 19.90
CA VAL A 690 -2.30 29.31 19.03
C VAL A 690 -1.23 30.34 18.64
N HIS A 691 0.06 30.01 18.79
CA HIS A 691 1.20 30.85 18.37
C HIS A 691 1.26 30.94 16.85
N HIS A 692 0.42 31.78 16.26
CA HIS A 692 0.29 31.91 14.82
C HIS A 692 -0.16 33.33 14.44
N ARG A 693 0.69 34.03 13.69
CA ARG A 693 0.50 35.46 13.33
C ARG A 693 -0.83 35.71 12.63
N GLY A 694 -1.05 35.09 11.46
CA GLY A 694 -2.29 35.26 10.69
C GLY A 694 -3.58 34.90 11.46
N ALA A 695 -3.55 33.87 12.30
CA ALA A 695 -4.68 33.45 13.11
C ALA A 695 -5.01 34.45 14.23
N SER A 696 -3.97 35.03 14.85
CA SER A 696 -4.09 35.92 16.01
C SER A 696 -4.59 37.35 15.69
N ILE A 697 -4.55 37.76 14.42
CA ILE A 697 -4.85 39.14 13.99
C ILE A 697 -6.19 39.18 13.24
N PRO A 698 -7.18 40.02 13.63
CA PRO A 698 -8.44 40.16 12.90
C PRO A 698 -8.22 40.55 11.43
N VAL A 699 -9.10 40.10 10.53
CA VAL A 699 -8.98 40.31 9.08
C VAL A 699 -9.02 41.80 8.70
N ASP A 700 -9.78 42.59 9.44
CA ASP A 700 -9.96 44.04 9.24
C ASP A 700 -8.93 44.89 10.00
N ALA A 701 -8.05 44.27 10.79
CA ALA A 701 -7.05 44.99 11.56
C ALA A 701 -5.95 45.54 10.64
N LYS A 702 -5.75 46.87 10.69
CA LYS A 702 -4.59 47.54 10.08
C LYS A 702 -3.48 47.58 11.12
N THR A 703 -2.49 46.70 10.96
CA THR A 703 -1.37 46.58 11.87
C THR A 703 -0.10 46.27 11.08
N GLY A 704 1.04 46.82 11.50
CA GLY A 704 2.35 46.53 10.96
C GLY A 704 3.18 45.67 11.90
N CYS A 705 4.45 45.48 11.53
CA CYS A 705 5.42 44.63 12.23
C CYS A 705 5.43 44.80 13.76
N SER A 706 5.56 46.03 14.27
CA SER A 706 5.73 46.27 15.71
C SER A 706 4.43 46.41 16.50
N ASP A 707 3.42 47.09 15.97
CA ASP A 707 2.15 47.30 16.68
C ASP A 707 1.28 46.04 16.72
N GLY A 708 1.55 45.07 15.85
CA GLY A 708 0.88 43.78 15.84
C GLY A 708 1.20 42.88 17.03
N PHE A 709 2.30 43.11 17.77
CA PHE A 709 2.61 42.39 19.01
C PHE A 709 1.55 42.55 20.11
N LYS A 710 0.65 43.54 20.00
CA LYS A 710 -0.54 43.61 20.86
C LYS A 710 -1.42 42.36 20.74
N TRP A 711 -1.43 41.73 19.56
CA TRP A 711 -2.16 40.49 19.29
C TRP A 711 -1.42 39.28 19.83
N LEU A 712 -0.08 39.24 19.79
CA LEU A 712 0.69 38.22 20.52
C LEU A 712 0.32 38.23 22.01
N ASN A 713 0.34 39.41 22.62
CA ASN A 713 0.14 39.62 24.05
C ASN A 713 -1.32 39.68 24.51
N SER A 714 -2.28 39.57 23.57
CA SER A 714 -3.71 39.64 23.89
C SER A 714 -4.15 38.44 24.72
N SER A 715 -4.92 38.67 25.79
CA SER A 715 -5.57 37.62 26.58
C SER A 715 -6.86 37.09 25.96
N LYS A 716 -7.30 37.66 24.83
CA LYS A 716 -8.44 37.12 24.07
C LYS A 716 -7.97 35.95 23.20
N PRO A 717 -8.85 34.97 22.92
CA PRO A 717 -8.64 33.94 21.90
C PRO A 717 -8.21 34.51 20.54
N ASN A 718 -7.56 33.69 19.73
CA ASN A 718 -7.30 34.02 18.33
C ASN A 718 -8.63 34.32 17.62
N PRO A 719 -8.76 35.47 16.93
CA PRO A 719 -9.99 35.81 16.21
C PRO A 719 -10.25 34.89 15.02
N ASN A 720 -9.21 34.25 14.48
CA ASN A 720 -9.35 33.23 13.43
C ASN A 720 -8.79 31.90 13.92
N VAL A 721 -9.47 30.81 13.58
CA VAL A 721 -9.05 29.46 13.96
C VAL A 721 -8.00 28.96 12.96
N ALA A 722 -6.80 28.62 13.43
CA ALA A 722 -5.77 27.92 12.66
C ALA A 722 -6.14 26.43 12.50
N VAL A 723 -7.28 26.19 11.86
CA VAL A 723 -7.94 24.88 11.78
C VAL A 723 -7.00 23.81 11.24
N GLY A 724 -6.99 22.65 11.89
CA GLY A 724 -6.14 21.51 11.55
C GLY A 724 -4.72 21.59 12.06
N GLY A 725 -4.29 22.72 12.63
CA GLY A 725 -2.93 22.86 13.16
C GLY A 725 -2.71 21.93 14.34
N LEU A 726 -1.75 21.01 14.23
CA LEU A 726 -1.28 20.22 15.36
C LEU A 726 -0.25 21.02 16.15
N VAL A 727 -0.65 21.53 17.32
CA VAL A 727 0.24 22.31 18.20
C VAL A 727 1.36 21.44 18.77
N GLY A 728 2.42 22.09 19.27
CA GLY A 728 3.56 21.43 19.90
C GLY A 728 3.20 20.44 21.03
N GLY A 729 2.18 20.75 21.83
CA GLY A 729 1.61 19.81 22.81
C GLY A 729 2.13 19.93 24.24
N PRO A 730 1.86 18.95 25.12
CA PRO A 730 2.08 19.11 26.55
C PRO A 730 3.54 18.91 26.97
N PHE A 731 3.88 19.43 28.16
CA PHE A 731 5.14 19.09 28.83
C PHE A 731 5.10 17.66 29.39
N LEU A 732 6.22 17.18 29.92
CA LEU A 732 6.35 15.80 30.41
C LEU A 732 5.33 15.46 31.51
N ASN A 733 4.99 16.43 32.36
CA ASN A 733 3.97 16.31 33.41
C ASN A 733 2.52 16.47 32.89
N GLU A 734 2.34 16.45 31.57
CA GLU A 734 1.04 16.52 30.89
C GLU A 734 0.30 17.84 31.07
N THR A 735 1.02 18.88 31.49
CA THR A 735 0.50 20.26 31.52
C THR A 735 0.60 20.89 30.14
N TYR A 736 -0.43 21.66 29.77
CA TYR A 736 -0.47 22.48 28.58
C TYR A 736 -0.98 23.86 28.96
N ILE A 737 -0.21 24.89 28.64
CA ILE A 737 -0.57 26.28 28.89
C ILE A 737 -1.00 26.88 27.55
N ASP A 738 -2.30 27.06 27.35
CA ASP A 738 -2.88 27.68 26.16
C ASP A 738 -2.57 29.18 26.13
N SER A 739 -1.33 29.49 25.75
CA SER A 739 -0.79 30.84 25.68
C SER A 739 -0.06 31.02 24.37
N ARG A 740 -0.40 32.11 23.69
CA ARG A 740 0.19 32.48 22.41
C ARG A 740 1.68 32.73 22.52
N ASN A 741 2.18 33.13 23.68
CA ASN A 741 3.62 33.37 23.89
C ASN A 741 4.39 32.11 24.29
N ASN A 742 3.71 30.97 24.42
CA ASN A 742 4.33 29.67 24.69
C ASN A 742 4.46 28.88 23.39
N SER A 743 5.37 29.31 22.50
CA SER A 743 5.60 28.66 21.20
C SER A 743 6.01 27.18 21.33
N MET A 744 6.66 26.78 22.43
CA MET A 744 7.02 25.37 22.68
C MET A 744 5.82 24.43 22.57
N GLN A 745 4.67 24.86 23.10
CA GLN A 745 3.45 24.06 23.20
C GLN A 745 2.39 24.48 22.18
N ALA A 746 2.26 25.77 21.90
CA ALA A 746 1.14 26.35 21.17
C ALA A 746 1.42 26.62 19.68
N GLU A 747 2.63 26.35 19.19
CA GLU A 747 2.98 26.54 17.78
C GLU A 747 2.64 25.30 16.96
N PRO A 748 1.81 25.42 15.90
CA PRO A 748 1.59 24.35 14.94
C PRO A 748 2.58 24.44 13.78
N THR A 749 2.95 23.30 13.20
CA THR A 749 3.89 23.23 12.08
C THR A 749 3.35 22.40 10.92
N THR A 750 3.82 22.69 9.71
CA THR A 750 3.45 21.95 8.49
C THR A 750 3.81 20.47 8.59
N TYR A 751 5.02 20.15 9.09
CA TYR A 751 5.50 18.77 9.18
C TYR A 751 4.75 17.94 10.22
N ASN A 752 4.40 18.51 11.38
CA ASN A 752 3.54 17.83 12.36
C ASN A 752 2.18 17.48 11.73
N SER A 753 1.65 18.43 10.96
CA SER A 753 0.36 18.29 10.28
C SER A 753 0.38 17.21 9.19
N ALA A 754 1.50 17.03 8.48
CA ALA A 754 1.65 15.92 7.52
C ALA A 754 1.68 14.56 8.22
N VAL A 755 2.38 14.45 9.34
CA VAL A 755 2.49 13.19 10.08
C VAL A 755 1.14 12.80 10.72
N ILE A 756 0.40 13.74 11.31
CA ILE A 756 -0.94 13.44 11.85
C ILE A 756 -1.93 13.09 10.73
N VAL A 757 -1.83 13.72 9.55
CA VAL A 757 -2.62 13.31 8.38
C VAL A 757 -2.30 11.88 7.98
N GLY A 758 -1.03 11.48 7.96
CA GLY A 758 -0.62 10.09 7.71
C GLY A 758 -1.20 9.11 8.73
N LEU A 759 -1.10 9.42 10.03
CA LEU A 759 -1.64 8.60 11.10
C LEU A 759 -3.17 8.45 10.99
N LEU A 760 -3.88 9.57 10.87
CA LEU A 760 -5.34 9.58 10.80
C LEU A 760 -5.83 8.84 9.56
N SER A 761 -5.17 9.03 8.41
CA SER A 761 -5.51 8.32 7.18
C SER A 761 -5.50 6.81 7.38
N GLY A 762 -4.43 6.25 7.98
CA GLY A 762 -4.35 4.81 8.26
C GLY A 762 -5.30 4.31 9.36
N LEU A 763 -5.94 5.21 10.12
CA LEU A 763 -6.93 4.89 11.16
C LEU A 763 -8.38 5.06 10.71
N VAL A 764 -8.65 5.79 9.61
CA VAL A 764 -10.01 6.00 9.05
C VAL A 764 -10.72 4.67 8.84
N THR A 765 -10.00 3.64 8.39
CA THR A 765 -10.56 2.32 8.13
C THR A 765 -9.50 1.25 8.28
N THR A 766 -9.91 -0.01 8.41
CA THR A 766 -9.00 -1.15 8.29
C THR A 766 -8.93 -1.54 6.81
N SER A 767 -7.76 -1.41 6.18
CA SER A 767 -7.53 -1.84 4.80
C SER A 767 -6.12 -2.44 4.66
N SER A 768 -5.90 -3.24 3.63
CA SER A 768 -4.55 -3.63 3.23
C SER A 768 -3.84 -2.48 2.55
N VAL A 769 -2.57 -2.27 2.86
CA VAL A 769 -1.72 -1.38 2.07
C VAL A 769 -1.46 -1.97 0.69
N VAL A 770 -1.19 -1.11 -0.29
CA VAL A 770 -0.74 -1.55 -1.62
C VAL A 770 0.54 -2.39 -1.47
N GLN A 771 0.71 -3.44 -2.27
CA GLN A 771 1.95 -4.25 -2.25
C GLN A 771 3.07 -3.63 -3.11
N SER A 772 2.71 -2.71 -4.01
CA SER A 772 3.60 -1.99 -4.91
C SER A 772 3.14 -0.55 -5.04
N PHE A 773 4.08 0.39 -5.08
CA PHE A 773 3.80 1.80 -5.42
C PHE A 773 3.81 2.07 -6.93
N THR A 774 4.23 1.09 -7.74
CA THR A 774 4.36 1.21 -9.20
C THR A 774 3.25 0.52 -9.94
#